data_AF-A0AAI8W134-F1
#
_entry.id   AF-A0AAI8W134-F1
#
_cell.length_a   1.000
_cell.length_b   1.000
_cell.length_c   1.000
_cell.angle_alpha   90.00
_cell.angle_beta   90.00
_cell.angle_gamma   90.00
#
_symmetry.space_group_name_H-M   'P 1'
#
loop_
_entity.id
_entity.type
_entity.pdbx_description
1 polymer ?
#
loop_
_entity_poly.entity_id
_entity_poly.type
_entity_poly.pdbx_seq_one_letter_code
_entity_poly.pdbx_strand_id
1 'polypeptide(L)'
;MAPARLEEALESVHLEQTSDQHASDQMINAEALAELVEQAERRIRGKVVRTPVVRLPWLDREEGEGLKVWAKLDCHQHSGSFKFRGALNALVRSGSQRVVTASAGNHALALCAAARATGKTAHIVLPTGVSEIKAKRIMAEADQVSFSGKDLFEATHTAKKIAAARGDHYVSPFADVDVAAGAGSIMMESTADAGEFDAVVVPLGGGGLAAGVAAWCAVHSPRTKVIVAHPAIFGRIEDDQSISAALSRPTNPTVCDGLAVQWVEESPLAGVLDALIKHTIAVSEEQVMAAVAEALRFQSLLLEGSAAASIAGLHQMSSGISGRVLLLFTGQNIAPTSIARALVQNIDDSDMRRRAGLSNIFNPANRHNGTGPGNLLDAANGSVGKDVTTSEQESGLQITHSLIDRLLQKVDKHAEIVAQHRALVVQLALRRDPWCESIGDDSLSQVRTLASALKTDVEQGRVSVWVAEERYRLILQLYSTACSLFERASPSYDQALTDWFGDAAHQNSAMVNYDRYGAIQLRDAERMLLDTLRPSERQDVNLSLMLTSSGMAAYQVFQHYLMQRLHQSDTVLLSPYIYFEAMEQLQSFARAGSFQLHQCSSYDVEVIASEAESRDARVVFLDPVANVVGLPISDIKRFAQLVSSREGWEKRTVVIDGTMVSGGLRVFDWFDGPHAPQVLYSESASKYTQLGLDLQMAGVVVFRSNLEADMWKIRRDLGAVMYSRGIHLLPQLDFALYQRRMTLVSENAMTLVRLVSAGFSSSEATIAYPPWKALGWRHGGAVVTIEFTEQGLNNREGLDACIELVLSNAKNEGVPITKGVSFGFSTSRISASSSMAEGSAPFLRVSVGAERCHVAPLAVALERSLRTYLDEFSS
;
A
#
# COMPACT_ATOMS: atom_id res chain seq x y z
N MET A 1 2.70 -13.34 25.99
CA MET A 1 2.67 -14.26 27.16
C MET A 1 2.86 -15.68 26.62
N ALA A 2 3.83 -16.51 26.97
CA ALA A 2 4.73 -16.57 28.13
C ALA A 2 6.08 -17.23 27.75
N PRO A 3 7.25 -16.63 28.06
CA PRO A 3 8.58 -17.24 27.91
C PRO A 3 8.94 -18.27 29.00
N ALA A 4 8.14 -18.37 30.07
CA ALA A 4 8.53 -19.02 31.32
C ALA A 4 8.48 -20.57 31.31
N ARG A 5 7.96 -21.22 30.27
CA ARG A 5 7.82 -22.70 30.24
C ARG A 5 8.99 -23.45 29.58
N LEU A 6 9.95 -22.74 28.99
CA LEU A 6 11.06 -23.38 28.27
C LEU A 6 12.20 -23.81 29.20
N GLU A 7 12.41 -23.10 30.32
CA GLU A 7 13.53 -23.35 31.25
C GLU A 7 13.35 -24.64 32.06
N GLU A 8 12.12 -24.99 32.47
CA GLU A 8 11.85 -26.21 33.26
C GLU A 8 12.00 -27.52 32.47
N ALA A 9 11.96 -27.49 31.13
CA ALA A 9 12.11 -28.69 30.29
C ALA A 9 13.59 -29.05 29.99
N LEU A 10 14.54 -28.18 30.33
CA LEU A 10 15.95 -28.29 29.93
C LEU A 10 16.83 -29.09 30.89
N GLU A 11 16.38 -29.41 32.11
CA GLU A 11 17.21 -30.07 33.13
C GLU A 11 17.34 -31.61 32.99
N SER A 12 16.64 -32.27 32.07
CA SER A 12 16.52 -33.75 32.06
C SER A 12 17.01 -34.47 30.80
N VAL A 13 18.11 -34.04 30.18
CA VAL A 13 18.74 -34.81 29.07
C VAL A 13 20.18 -35.17 29.40
N HIS A 14 20.39 -36.40 29.88
CA HIS A 14 21.70 -37.05 29.84
C HIS A 14 22.09 -37.32 28.39
N LEU A 15 23.25 -36.77 27.99
CA LEU A 15 23.88 -36.99 26.70
C LEU A 15 24.55 -38.37 26.68
N GLU A 16 23.91 -39.37 26.09
CA GLU A 16 24.62 -40.56 25.61
C GLU A 16 25.44 -40.15 24.38
N GLN A 17 26.75 -40.05 24.55
CA GLN A 17 27.70 -39.87 23.46
C GLN A 17 27.84 -41.19 22.68
N THR A 18 27.14 -41.31 21.55
CA THR A 18 27.51 -42.28 20.51
C THR A 18 28.45 -41.59 19.53
N SER A 19 29.71 -42.02 19.57
CA SER A 19 30.75 -41.65 18.63
C SER A 19 30.46 -42.28 17.26
N ASP A 20 30.06 -41.48 16.29
CA ASP A 20 30.24 -41.80 14.87
C ASP A 20 30.52 -40.50 14.11
N GLN A 21 31.80 -40.15 14.06
CA GLN A 21 32.34 -39.16 13.13
C GLN A 21 32.70 -39.88 11.82
N HIS A 22 32.29 -39.30 10.69
CA HIS A 22 32.61 -39.65 9.29
C HIS A 22 31.67 -40.63 8.58
N ALA A 23 30.52 -40.12 8.12
CA ALA A 23 29.76 -40.69 7.01
C ALA A 23 29.36 -39.55 6.05
N SER A 24 30.30 -39.03 5.27
CA SER A 24 30.03 -37.89 4.36
C SER A 24 30.08 -38.20 2.86
N ASP A 25 30.26 -39.46 2.44
CA ASP A 25 30.39 -39.80 1.00
C ASP A 25 29.47 -40.95 0.50
N GLN A 26 28.51 -41.43 1.29
CA GLN A 26 27.54 -42.43 0.82
C GLN A 26 26.13 -41.82 0.67
N MET A 27 25.53 -41.98 -0.51
CA MET A 27 24.10 -41.69 -0.70
C MET A 27 23.28 -42.52 0.29
N ILE A 28 22.40 -41.86 1.04
CA ILE A 28 21.50 -42.55 1.96
C ILE A 28 20.34 -43.17 1.18
N ASN A 29 19.90 -44.37 1.57
CA ASN A 29 18.70 -45.00 1.00
C ASN A 29 17.43 -44.63 1.80
N ALA A 30 16.27 -45.04 1.29
CA ALA A 30 14.98 -44.70 1.87
C ALA A 30 14.79 -45.30 3.27
N GLU A 31 15.16 -46.57 3.45
CA GLU A 31 14.99 -47.29 4.72
C GLU A 31 15.84 -46.66 5.84
N ALA A 32 17.12 -46.37 5.56
CA ALA A 32 18.01 -45.74 6.53
C ALA A 32 17.54 -44.32 6.89
N LEU A 33 17.05 -43.54 5.92
CA LEU A 33 16.51 -42.21 6.22
C LEU A 33 15.23 -42.29 7.07
N ALA A 34 14.36 -43.27 6.83
CA ALA A 34 13.16 -43.49 7.63
C ALA A 34 13.50 -43.83 9.10
N GLU A 35 14.49 -44.71 9.32
CA GLU A 35 14.98 -45.00 10.67
C GLU A 35 15.55 -43.75 11.35
N LEU A 36 16.29 -42.92 10.62
CA LEU A 36 16.80 -41.64 11.15
C LEU A 36 15.68 -40.66 11.48
N VAL A 37 14.58 -40.64 10.70
CA VAL A 37 13.39 -39.84 11.01
C VAL A 37 12.79 -40.27 12.35
N GLU A 38 12.66 -41.58 12.59
CA GLU A 38 12.16 -42.07 13.88
C GLU A 38 13.05 -41.67 15.06
N GLN A 39 14.36 -41.82 14.88
CA GLN A 39 15.31 -41.44 15.91
C GLN A 39 15.30 -39.93 16.14
N ALA A 40 15.20 -39.13 15.07
CA ALA A 40 15.12 -37.68 15.16
C ALA A 40 13.87 -37.24 15.91
N GLU A 41 12.71 -37.85 15.63
CA GLU A 41 11.47 -37.59 16.37
C GLU A 41 11.66 -37.84 17.87
N ARG A 42 12.23 -38.99 18.26
CA ARG A 42 12.52 -39.30 19.68
C ARG A 42 13.45 -38.27 20.32
N ARG A 43 14.47 -37.79 19.61
CA ARG A 43 15.45 -36.81 20.10
C ARG A 43 14.86 -35.41 20.32
N ILE A 44 13.97 -34.97 19.42
CA ILE A 44 13.43 -33.60 19.42
C ILE A 44 12.06 -33.50 20.11
N ARG A 45 11.42 -34.63 20.42
CA ARG A 45 10.16 -34.70 21.16
C ARG A 45 10.25 -33.89 22.46
N GLY A 46 9.21 -33.10 22.73
CA GLY A 46 9.13 -32.24 23.91
C GLY A 46 9.91 -30.92 23.79
N LYS A 47 10.81 -30.79 22.80
CA LYS A 47 11.55 -29.54 22.52
C LYS A 47 11.00 -28.79 21.32
N VAL A 48 10.30 -29.48 20.43
CA VAL A 48 9.49 -28.86 19.35
C VAL A 48 8.06 -28.67 19.83
N VAL A 49 7.38 -27.65 19.31
CA VAL A 49 5.92 -27.57 19.43
C VAL A 49 5.31 -28.75 18.68
N ARG A 50 4.52 -29.58 19.36
CA ARG A 50 3.64 -30.57 18.71
C ARG A 50 2.47 -29.82 18.08
N THR A 51 2.68 -29.34 16.86
CA THR A 51 1.72 -28.52 16.13
C THR A 51 0.45 -29.31 15.80
N PRO A 52 -0.75 -28.69 15.79
CA PRO A 52 -1.98 -29.43 15.56
C PRO A 52 -2.10 -29.90 14.10
N VAL A 53 -2.79 -31.03 13.92
CA VAL A 53 -3.40 -31.42 12.64
C VAL A 53 -4.86 -30.98 12.66
N VAL A 54 -5.25 -30.13 11.72
CA VAL A 54 -6.60 -29.54 11.67
C VAL A 54 -7.35 -29.98 10.41
N ARG A 55 -8.67 -30.14 10.52
CA ARG A 55 -9.55 -30.32 9.36
C ARG A 55 -9.76 -29.01 8.63
N LEU A 56 -9.78 -29.05 7.30
CA LEU A 56 -10.12 -27.93 6.44
C LEU A 56 -11.35 -28.25 5.57
N PRO A 57 -12.58 -28.25 6.13
CA PRO A 57 -13.78 -28.62 5.37
C PRO A 57 -14.03 -27.75 4.13
N TRP A 58 -13.54 -26.51 4.13
CA TRP A 58 -13.68 -25.57 3.01
C TRP A 58 -12.88 -25.97 1.75
N LEU A 59 -11.99 -26.97 1.86
CA LEU A 59 -11.24 -27.56 0.74
C LEU A 59 -11.73 -28.95 0.34
N ASP A 60 -12.74 -29.50 1.02
CA ASP A 60 -13.27 -30.83 0.71
C ASP A 60 -13.95 -30.84 -0.68
N ARG A 61 -13.97 -32.00 -1.34
CA ARG A 61 -14.73 -32.22 -2.59
C ARG A 61 -15.69 -33.38 -2.40
N GLU A 62 -16.97 -33.17 -2.68
CA GLU A 62 -18.01 -34.21 -2.51
C GLU A 62 -18.15 -35.14 -3.73
N GLU A 63 -17.54 -34.79 -4.87
CA GLU A 63 -17.62 -35.55 -6.12
C GLU A 63 -16.71 -36.80 -6.09
N GLY A 64 -17.18 -37.92 -6.64
CA GLY A 64 -16.42 -39.19 -6.71
C GLY A 64 -16.37 -39.95 -5.37
N GLU A 65 -15.21 -40.52 -5.03
CA GLU A 65 -14.97 -41.19 -3.73
C GLU A 65 -14.84 -40.20 -2.54
N GLY A 66 -14.97 -38.89 -2.80
CA GLY A 66 -14.89 -37.81 -1.82
C GLY A 66 -13.46 -37.48 -1.39
N LEU A 67 -13.12 -36.20 -1.36
CA LEU A 67 -11.83 -35.70 -0.89
C LEU A 67 -12.03 -34.92 0.43
N LYS A 68 -11.29 -35.30 1.47
CA LYS A 68 -11.31 -34.67 2.78
C LYS A 68 -9.93 -34.12 3.10
N VAL A 69 -9.85 -32.86 3.55
CA VAL A 69 -8.56 -32.16 3.68
C VAL A 69 -8.18 -31.90 5.12
N TRP A 70 -6.93 -32.19 5.46
CA TRP A 70 -6.31 -31.80 6.72
C TRP A 70 -5.10 -30.91 6.45
N ALA A 71 -4.69 -30.14 7.44
CA ALA A 71 -3.42 -29.43 7.42
C ALA A 71 -2.63 -29.66 8.71
N LYS A 72 -1.32 -29.84 8.57
CA LYS A 72 -0.36 -29.82 9.69
C LYS A 72 0.21 -28.40 9.82
N LEU A 73 -0.04 -27.75 10.96
CA LEU A 73 0.23 -26.32 11.16
C LEU A 73 1.67 -26.03 11.65
N ASP A 74 2.66 -26.49 10.92
CA ASP A 74 4.07 -26.28 11.26
C ASP A 74 4.54 -24.81 11.09
N CYS A 75 3.68 -23.96 10.53
CA CYS A 75 3.79 -22.50 10.60
C CYS A 75 3.76 -21.95 12.03
N HIS A 76 3.20 -22.67 13.00
CA HIS A 76 3.15 -22.29 14.42
C HIS A 76 4.35 -22.79 15.26
N GLN A 77 5.37 -23.36 14.63
CA GLN A 77 6.59 -23.78 15.32
C GLN A 77 7.37 -22.58 15.89
N HIS A 78 8.31 -22.80 16.83
CA HIS A 78 9.06 -21.74 17.52
C HIS A 78 9.66 -20.64 16.62
N SER A 79 10.17 -20.98 15.43
CA SER A 79 10.73 -20.02 14.46
C SER A 79 9.73 -19.54 13.40
N GLY A 80 8.43 -19.84 13.57
CA GLY A 80 7.38 -19.59 12.59
C GLY A 80 7.41 -20.52 11.36
N SER A 81 8.13 -21.66 11.43
CA SER A 81 8.20 -22.65 10.36
C SER A 81 8.74 -24.02 10.80
N PHE A 82 8.51 -25.06 9.98
CA PHE A 82 8.96 -26.44 10.20
C PHE A 82 10.50 -26.59 10.37
N LYS A 83 11.27 -25.62 9.89
CA LYS A 83 12.74 -25.67 9.85
C LYS A 83 13.37 -25.88 11.23
N PHE A 84 12.69 -25.47 12.30
CA PHE A 84 13.16 -25.69 13.66
C PHE A 84 13.38 -27.18 13.99
N ARG A 85 12.56 -28.09 13.44
CA ARG A 85 12.70 -29.54 13.69
C ARG A 85 14.05 -30.07 13.21
N GLY A 86 14.38 -29.78 11.94
CA GLY A 86 15.63 -30.19 11.32
C GLY A 86 16.85 -29.52 11.96
N ALA A 87 16.78 -28.21 12.19
CA ALA A 87 17.85 -27.47 12.86
C ALA A 87 18.14 -28.02 14.26
N LEU A 88 17.10 -28.27 15.06
CA LEU A 88 17.26 -28.82 16.40
C LEU A 88 17.87 -30.23 16.37
N ASN A 89 17.41 -31.10 15.47
CA ASN A 89 17.98 -32.45 15.36
C ASN A 89 19.48 -32.42 14.99
N ALA A 90 19.86 -31.60 14.00
CA ALA A 90 21.25 -31.44 13.61
C ALA A 90 22.11 -30.86 14.74
N LEU A 91 21.58 -29.91 15.51
CA LEU A 91 22.30 -29.31 16.63
C LEU A 91 22.45 -30.27 17.81
N VAL A 92 21.43 -31.07 18.14
CA VAL A 92 21.53 -32.09 19.19
C VAL A 92 22.60 -33.13 18.86
N ARG A 93 22.76 -33.48 17.58
CA ARG A 93 23.82 -34.40 17.11
C ARG A 93 25.18 -33.74 16.94
N SER A 94 25.22 -32.42 16.85
CA SER A 94 26.46 -31.66 16.69
C SER A 94 27.30 -31.70 17.96
N GLY A 95 28.51 -32.25 17.87
CA GLY A 95 29.53 -32.14 18.92
C GLY A 95 30.13 -30.73 19.05
N SER A 96 29.96 -29.86 18.05
CA SER A 96 30.52 -28.51 18.08
C SER A 96 29.63 -27.54 18.87
N GLN A 97 30.25 -26.66 19.66
CA GLN A 97 29.54 -25.60 20.40
C GLN A 97 29.10 -24.43 19.50
N ARG A 98 29.65 -24.36 18.29
CA ARG A 98 29.42 -23.28 17.34
C ARG A 98 28.89 -23.88 16.05
N VAL A 99 27.83 -23.28 15.52
CA VAL A 99 27.22 -23.70 14.26
C VAL A 99 27.19 -22.55 13.27
N VAL A 100 27.41 -22.87 12.01
CA VAL A 100 27.45 -21.88 10.92
C VAL A 100 26.47 -22.28 9.84
N THR A 101 25.74 -21.33 9.27
CA THR A 101 24.97 -21.58 8.05
C THR A 101 24.96 -20.35 7.15
N ALA A 102 24.58 -20.54 5.88
CA ALA A 102 24.25 -19.46 4.96
C ALA A 102 22.77 -19.53 4.61
N SER A 103 21.97 -18.60 5.13
CA SER A 103 20.55 -18.50 4.82
C SER A 103 20.03 -17.10 5.16
N ALA A 104 19.20 -16.54 4.28
CA ALA A 104 18.52 -15.27 4.50
C ALA A 104 17.02 -15.45 4.84
N GLY A 105 16.60 -16.64 5.29
CA GLY A 105 15.20 -16.98 5.50
C GLY A 105 14.94 -17.90 6.70
N ASN A 106 13.92 -18.74 6.58
CA ASN A 106 13.40 -19.59 7.67
C ASN A 106 14.44 -20.50 8.34
N HIS A 107 15.44 -20.97 7.60
CA HIS A 107 16.50 -21.80 8.20
C HIS A 107 17.42 -21.02 9.15
N ALA A 108 17.76 -19.76 8.83
CA ALA A 108 18.56 -18.94 9.73
C ALA A 108 17.82 -18.71 11.07
N LEU A 109 16.55 -18.34 11.01
CA LEU A 109 15.71 -18.15 12.21
C LEU A 109 15.58 -19.44 13.02
N ALA A 110 15.37 -20.57 12.34
CA ALA A 110 15.31 -21.88 12.98
C ALA A 110 16.64 -22.27 13.65
N LEU A 111 17.77 -22.01 13.00
CA LEU A 111 19.10 -22.31 13.54
C LEU A 111 19.38 -21.47 14.78
N CYS A 112 19.06 -20.17 14.76
CA CYS A 112 19.22 -19.30 15.93
C CYS A 112 18.34 -19.75 17.10
N ALA A 113 17.08 -20.12 16.84
CA ALA A 113 16.18 -20.66 17.86
C ALA A 113 16.70 -21.99 18.43
N ALA A 114 17.18 -22.90 17.57
CA ALA A 114 17.71 -24.21 17.99
C ALA A 114 19.04 -24.09 18.74
N ALA A 115 19.90 -23.13 18.36
CA ALA A 115 21.15 -22.82 19.04
C ALA A 115 20.87 -22.38 20.48
N ARG A 116 19.94 -21.43 20.68
CA ARG A 116 19.46 -21.04 22.01
C ARG A 116 18.92 -22.23 22.80
N ALA A 117 18.07 -23.06 22.20
CA ALA A 117 17.49 -24.23 22.86
C ALA A 117 18.52 -25.32 23.23
N THR A 118 19.73 -25.28 22.67
CA THR A 118 20.80 -26.26 22.92
C THR A 118 22.04 -25.65 23.58
N GLY A 119 22.01 -24.36 23.93
CA GLY A 119 23.15 -23.65 24.51
C GLY A 119 24.34 -23.46 23.56
N LYS A 120 24.11 -23.53 22.24
CA LYS A 120 25.14 -23.35 21.20
C LYS A 120 25.13 -21.94 20.63
N THR A 121 26.20 -21.55 19.94
CA THR A 121 26.31 -20.25 19.26
C THR A 121 26.01 -20.37 17.77
N ALA A 122 25.10 -19.54 17.25
CA ALA A 122 24.73 -19.48 15.83
C ALA A 122 25.45 -18.34 15.09
N HIS A 123 26.21 -18.69 14.05
CA HIS A 123 26.81 -17.74 13.11
C HIS A 123 26.12 -17.84 11.74
N ILE A 124 25.44 -16.77 11.34
CA ILE A 124 24.76 -16.67 10.05
C ILE A 124 25.59 -15.87 9.04
N VAL A 125 25.87 -16.47 7.88
CA VAL A 125 26.51 -15.80 6.75
C VAL A 125 25.45 -15.34 5.75
N LEU A 126 25.39 -14.04 5.49
CA LEU A 126 24.45 -13.42 4.55
C LEU A 126 25.20 -12.88 3.32
N PRO A 127 24.61 -12.90 2.12
CA PRO A 127 25.16 -12.18 0.98
C PRO A 127 25.06 -10.67 1.17
N THR A 128 25.91 -9.90 0.52
CA THR A 128 25.89 -8.42 0.60
C THR A 128 24.63 -7.81 -0.02
N GLY A 129 24.00 -8.49 -0.98
CA GLY A 129 22.75 -8.07 -1.63
C GLY A 129 21.46 -8.52 -0.93
N VAL A 130 21.54 -9.05 0.29
CA VAL A 130 20.33 -9.44 1.06
C VAL A 130 19.45 -8.21 1.34
N SER A 131 18.12 -8.38 1.30
CA SER A 131 17.22 -7.27 1.64
C SER A 131 17.36 -6.86 3.10
N GLU A 132 17.30 -5.55 3.36
CA GLU A 132 17.50 -4.98 4.69
C GLU A 132 16.53 -5.55 5.73
N ILE A 133 15.27 -5.76 5.35
CA ILE A 133 14.23 -6.33 6.21
C ILE A 133 14.61 -7.75 6.68
N LYS A 134 15.13 -8.59 5.77
CA LYS A 134 15.54 -9.96 6.09
C LYS A 134 16.81 -9.98 6.94
N ALA A 135 17.78 -9.12 6.61
CA ALA A 135 19.01 -8.98 7.39
C ALA A 135 18.72 -8.54 8.83
N LYS A 136 17.92 -7.47 9.01
CA LYS A 136 17.53 -6.96 10.33
C LYS A 136 16.86 -8.03 11.18
N ARG A 137 15.95 -8.81 10.60
CA ARG A 137 15.26 -9.89 11.32
C ARG A 137 16.22 -10.98 11.79
N ILE A 138 17.20 -11.36 10.98
CA ILE A 138 18.20 -12.37 11.36
C ILE A 138 19.19 -11.82 12.40
N MET A 139 19.64 -10.57 12.23
CA MET A 139 20.55 -9.92 13.16
C MET A 139 19.94 -9.75 14.56
N ALA A 140 18.61 -9.67 14.66
CA ALA A 140 17.92 -9.64 15.95
C ALA A 140 17.94 -10.99 16.69
N GLU A 141 18.16 -12.10 15.98
CA GLU A 141 18.06 -13.46 16.54
C GLU A 141 19.41 -14.20 16.60
N ALA A 142 20.36 -13.83 15.74
CA ALA A 142 21.66 -14.51 15.61
C ALA A 142 22.70 -13.97 16.59
N ASP A 143 23.55 -14.85 17.14
CA ASP A 143 24.67 -14.46 17.98
C ASP A 143 25.78 -13.77 17.16
N GLN A 144 25.96 -14.21 15.91
CA GLN A 144 26.95 -13.64 15.00
C GLN A 144 26.40 -13.58 13.57
N VAL A 145 26.58 -12.44 12.91
CA VAL A 145 26.27 -12.27 11.49
C VAL A 145 27.50 -11.77 10.74
N SER A 146 27.77 -12.34 9.57
CA SER A 146 28.80 -11.83 8.65
C SER A 146 28.24 -11.72 7.24
N PHE A 147 28.57 -10.62 6.55
CA PHE A 147 28.22 -10.43 5.16
C PHE A 147 29.36 -10.88 4.25
N SER A 148 29.10 -11.81 3.33
CA SER A 148 30.09 -12.31 2.39
C SER A 148 29.45 -12.83 1.12
N GLY A 149 30.07 -12.52 -0.02
CA GLY A 149 29.61 -12.94 -1.34
C GLY A 149 28.47 -12.09 -1.90
N LYS A 150 28.35 -12.08 -3.24
CA LYS A 150 27.31 -11.33 -3.95
C LYS A 150 25.93 -12.00 -3.90
N ASP A 151 25.92 -13.31 -3.70
CA ASP A 151 24.74 -14.17 -3.69
C ASP A 151 24.86 -15.27 -2.63
N LEU A 152 23.76 -16.02 -2.44
CA LEU A 152 23.71 -17.08 -1.43
C LEU A 152 24.70 -18.23 -1.72
N PHE A 153 25.09 -18.41 -2.98
CA PHE A 153 26.08 -19.40 -3.38
C PHE A 153 27.46 -19.05 -2.80
N GLU A 154 27.94 -17.82 -3.01
CA GLU A 154 29.21 -17.35 -2.46
C GLU A 154 29.17 -17.26 -0.92
N ALA A 155 28.03 -16.88 -0.34
CA ALA A 155 27.82 -16.90 1.10
C ALA A 155 27.94 -18.33 1.69
N THR A 156 27.39 -19.32 0.99
CA THR A 156 27.47 -20.75 1.37
C THR A 156 28.91 -21.25 1.36
N HIS A 157 29.66 -20.93 0.30
CA HIS A 157 31.07 -21.28 0.22
C HIS A 157 31.89 -20.64 1.35
N THR A 158 31.58 -19.39 1.70
CA THR A 158 32.20 -18.70 2.85
C THR A 158 31.84 -19.37 4.17
N ALA A 159 30.57 -19.71 4.39
CA ALA A 159 30.11 -20.39 5.61
C ALA A 159 30.83 -21.72 5.85
N LYS A 160 31.00 -22.53 4.79
CA LYS A 160 31.78 -23.77 4.85
C LYS A 160 33.26 -23.53 5.19
N LYS A 161 33.88 -22.50 4.60
CA LYS A 161 35.27 -22.12 4.93
C LYS A 161 35.43 -21.68 6.37
N ILE A 162 34.48 -20.89 6.90
CA ILE A 162 34.48 -20.47 8.31
C ILE A 162 34.36 -21.69 9.22
N ALA A 163 33.45 -22.60 8.90
CA ALA A 163 33.26 -23.83 9.66
C ALA A 163 34.53 -24.68 9.71
N ALA A 164 35.13 -24.95 8.54
CA ALA A 164 36.36 -25.72 8.43
C ALA A 164 37.55 -25.06 9.16
N ALA A 165 37.71 -23.73 9.06
CA ALA A 165 38.82 -23.02 9.69
C ALA A 165 38.72 -22.95 11.22
N ARG A 166 37.52 -22.99 11.78
CA ARG A 166 37.27 -22.83 13.23
C ARG A 166 36.92 -24.14 13.95
N GLY A 167 36.67 -25.22 13.22
CA GLY A 167 36.08 -26.43 13.78
C GLY A 167 34.61 -26.25 14.19
N ASP A 168 33.93 -25.25 13.61
CA ASP A 168 32.49 -25.06 13.80
C ASP A 168 31.73 -26.07 12.91
N HIS A 169 30.49 -26.41 13.25
CA HIS A 169 29.67 -27.31 12.43
C HIS A 169 28.85 -26.51 11.41
N TYR A 170 29.09 -26.72 10.11
CA TYR A 170 28.23 -26.16 9.07
C TYR A 170 26.93 -26.95 8.96
N VAL A 171 25.78 -26.29 9.15
CA VAL A 171 24.46 -26.93 9.04
C VAL A 171 23.79 -26.48 7.75
N SER A 172 23.63 -27.42 6.81
CA SER A 172 22.99 -27.13 5.53
C SER A 172 21.49 -26.86 5.71
N PRO A 173 20.91 -25.87 5.02
CA PRO A 173 19.47 -25.63 5.10
C PRO A 173 18.59 -26.74 4.53
N PHE A 174 19.13 -27.66 3.74
CA PHE A 174 18.36 -28.72 3.07
C PHE A 174 19.16 -29.96 2.65
N ALA A 175 20.44 -29.82 2.29
CA ALA A 175 21.29 -30.93 1.87
C ALA A 175 22.07 -31.52 3.06
N ASP A 176 21.34 -31.92 4.09
CA ASP A 176 21.87 -32.49 5.33
C ASP A 176 20.87 -33.54 5.83
N VAL A 177 21.39 -34.75 6.09
CA VAL A 177 20.61 -35.93 6.46
C VAL A 177 19.92 -35.73 7.81
N ASP A 178 20.59 -35.09 8.78
CA ASP A 178 20.02 -34.83 10.09
C ASP A 178 18.93 -33.76 10.03
N VAL A 179 19.12 -32.75 9.18
CA VAL A 179 18.08 -31.74 8.92
C VAL A 179 16.86 -32.36 8.24
N ALA A 180 17.05 -33.24 7.26
CA ALA A 180 15.97 -33.96 6.59
C ALA A 180 15.23 -34.93 7.52
N ALA A 181 15.97 -35.68 8.35
CA ALA A 181 15.41 -36.59 9.34
C ALA A 181 14.53 -35.85 10.37
N GLY A 182 15.03 -34.73 10.90
CA GLY A 182 14.23 -33.89 11.81
C GLY A 182 12.99 -33.31 11.14
N ALA A 183 13.10 -32.86 9.88
CA ALA A 183 11.94 -32.36 9.14
C ALA A 183 10.88 -33.45 8.88
N GLY A 184 11.30 -34.68 8.59
CA GLY A 184 10.41 -35.83 8.35
C GLY A 184 9.57 -36.25 9.56
N SER A 185 9.99 -35.87 10.78
CA SER A 185 9.24 -36.17 12.02
C SER A 185 7.81 -35.61 12.00
N ILE A 186 7.56 -34.62 11.13
CA ILE A 186 6.24 -34.04 10.91
C ILE A 186 5.19 -35.10 10.52
N MET A 187 5.58 -36.14 9.78
CA MET A 187 4.66 -37.20 9.37
C MET A 187 4.29 -38.11 10.52
N MET A 188 5.26 -38.48 11.37
CA MET A 188 5.00 -39.29 12.56
C MET A 188 3.97 -38.63 13.47
N GLU A 189 4.11 -37.33 13.72
CA GLU A 189 3.12 -36.58 14.49
C GLU A 189 1.77 -36.54 13.76
N SER A 190 1.78 -36.30 12.45
CA SER A 190 0.55 -36.15 11.67
C SER A 190 -0.28 -37.43 11.65
N THR A 191 0.35 -38.58 11.46
CA THR A 191 -0.33 -39.89 11.48
C THR A 191 -0.70 -40.33 12.88
N ALA A 192 0.08 -39.97 13.90
CA ALA A 192 -0.30 -40.22 15.29
C ALA A 192 -1.54 -39.40 15.70
N ASP A 193 -1.66 -38.16 15.23
CA ASP A 193 -2.74 -37.24 15.62
C ASP A 193 -4.04 -37.47 14.82
N ALA A 194 -3.95 -37.89 13.56
CA ALA A 194 -5.10 -37.99 12.66
C ALA A 194 -5.24 -39.33 11.91
N GLY A 195 -4.30 -40.28 12.05
CA GLY A 195 -4.26 -41.53 11.30
C GLY A 195 -3.64 -41.39 9.91
N GLU A 196 -3.68 -42.46 9.12
CA GLU A 196 -3.10 -42.49 7.77
C GLU A 196 -3.85 -41.60 6.77
N PHE A 197 -3.12 -41.14 5.76
CA PHE A 197 -3.58 -40.29 4.67
C PHE A 197 -3.35 -40.97 3.32
N ASP A 198 -4.25 -40.76 2.36
CA ASP A 198 -4.12 -41.27 1.00
C ASP A 198 -3.10 -40.45 0.19
N ALA A 199 -2.97 -39.16 0.50
CA ALA A 199 -1.94 -38.30 -0.08
C ALA A 199 -1.44 -37.22 0.89
N VAL A 200 -0.21 -36.78 0.69
CA VAL A 200 0.37 -35.61 1.37
C VAL A 200 0.96 -34.64 0.33
N VAL A 201 0.61 -33.36 0.44
CA VAL A 201 1.12 -32.29 -0.43
C VAL A 201 2.24 -31.55 0.29
N VAL A 202 3.45 -31.62 -0.28
CA VAL A 202 4.69 -31.10 0.31
C VAL A 202 5.25 -29.99 -0.57
N PRO A 203 5.44 -28.76 -0.06
CA PRO A 203 6.17 -27.72 -0.80
C PRO A 203 7.62 -28.13 -1.06
N LEU A 204 8.06 -28.04 -2.31
CA LEU A 204 9.41 -28.45 -2.73
C LEU A 204 10.32 -27.24 -2.95
N GLY A 205 11.23 -27.04 -1.99
CA GLY A 205 12.40 -26.17 -2.11
C GLY A 205 13.65 -27.04 -2.32
N GLY A 206 14.62 -26.97 -1.41
CA GLY A 206 15.86 -27.77 -1.52
C GLY A 206 15.74 -29.29 -1.23
N GLY A 207 14.53 -29.85 -1.14
CA GLY A 207 14.31 -31.31 -1.04
C GLY A 207 14.32 -31.94 0.35
N GLY A 208 14.94 -31.33 1.37
CA GLY A 208 15.08 -31.95 2.71
C GLY A 208 13.77 -32.39 3.38
N LEU A 209 12.72 -31.55 3.33
CA LEU A 209 11.39 -31.92 3.84
C LEU A 209 10.77 -33.07 3.05
N ALA A 210 10.79 -32.97 1.72
CA ALA A 210 10.22 -33.98 0.83
C ALA A 210 10.93 -35.33 0.99
N ALA A 211 12.26 -35.35 1.14
CA ALA A 211 13.04 -36.56 1.37
C ALA A 211 12.65 -37.24 2.70
N GLY A 212 12.59 -36.48 3.80
CA GLY A 212 12.21 -37.02 5.11
C GLY A 212 10.77 -37.54 5.15
N VAL A 213 9.83 -36.78 4.58
CA VAL A 213 8.41 -37.20 4.45
C VAL A 213 8.28 -38.45 3.60
N ALA A 214 8.93 -38.47 2.43
CA ALA A 214 8.84 -39.59 1.49
C ALA A 214 9.47 -40.87 2.02
N ALA A 215 10.66 -40.79 2.64
CA ALA A 215 11.31 -41.94 3.26
C ALA A 215 10.43 -42.55 4.36
N TRP A 216 9.88 -41.71 5.25
CA TRP A 216 8.99 -42.19 6.29
C TRP A 216 7.72 -42.85 5.72
N CYS A 217 7.08 -42.22 4.73
CA CYS A 217 5.91 -42.80 4.05
C CYS A 217 6.25 -44.13 3.36
N ALA A 218 7.39 -44.24 2.68
CA ALA A 218 7.77 -45.45 1.98
C ALA A 218 7.86 -46.68 2.90
N VAL A 219 8.28 -46.50 4.15
CA VAL A 219 8.40 -47.59 5.14
C VAL A 219 7.10 -47.80 5.93
N HIS A 220 6.48 -46.73 6.43
CA HIS A 220 5.39 -46.83 7.41
C HIS A 220 4.00 -46.61 6.83
N SER A 221 3.89 -45.93 5.69
CA SER A 221 2.61 -45.63 5.04
C SER A 221 2.74 -45.74 3.51
N PRO A 222 3.11 -46.93 2.98
CA PRO A 222 3.52 -47.08 1.57
C PRO A 222 2.41 -46.80 0.55
N ARG A 223 1.16 -46.70 1.01
CA ARG A 223 0.01 -46.32 0.17
C ARG A 223 -0.16 -44.81 0.05
N THR A 224 0.43 -44.02 0.94
CA THR A 224 0.34 -42.56 0.91
C THR A 224 1.13 -42.01 -0.28
N LYS A 225 0.44 -41.32 -1.18
CA LYS A 225 1.08 -40.61 -2.29
C LYS A 225 1.74 -39.34 -1.79
N VAL A 226 3.05 -39.20 -1.98
CA VAL A 226 3.77 -37.97 -1.70
C VAL A 226 3.82 -37.11 -2.94
N ILE A 227 3.22 -35.93 -2.86
CA ILE A 227 3.03 -35.04 -4.00
C ILE A 227 3.71 -33.73 -3.70
N VAL A 228 4.62 -33.31 -4.58
CA VAL A 228 5.40 -32.09 -4.37
C VAL A 228 4.84 -30.92 -5.14
N ALA A 229 4.61 -29.80 -4.47
CA ALA A 229 4.19 -28.55 -5.10
C ALA A 229 5.38 -27.59 -5.23
N HIS A 230 5.62 -27.05 -6.43
CA HIS A 230 6.72 -26.12 -6.68
C HIS A 230 6.28 -24.96 -7.60
N PRO A 231 6.97 -23.81 -7.56
CA PRO A 231 6.69 -22.69 -8.46
C PRO A 231 6.86 -23.07 -9.93
N ALA A 232 5.87 -22.74 -10.75
CA ALA A 232 5.88 -22.97 -12.20
C ALA A 232 6.99 -22.17 -12.91
N ILE A 233 7.33 -20.99 -12.37
CA ILE A 233 8.40 -20.12 -12.91
C ILE A 233 9.79 -20.75 -12.90
N PHE A 234 9.98 -21.84 -12.16
CA PHE A 234 11.23 -22.58 -12.23
C PHE A 234 11.37 -23.28 -13.58
N GLY A 235 10.29 -23.79 -14.19
CA GLY A 235 10.36 -24.53 -15.46
C GLY A 235 11.34 -25.71 -15.42
N ARG A 236 11.53 -26.32 -14.23
CA ARG A 236 12.59 -27.30 -13.98
C ARG A 236 12.12 -28.74 -13.83
N ILE A 237 10.86 -28.94 -13.52
CA ILE A 237 10.30 -30.24 -13.21
C ILE A 237 9.21 -30.47 -14.26
N GLU A 238 9.60 -31.20 -15.29
CA GLU A 238 8.70 -31.78 -16.29
C GLU A 238 8.49 -33.26 -15.95
N ASP A 239 7.44 -33.87 -16.50
CA ASP A 239 7.21 -35.32 -16.35
C ASP A 239 8.46 -36.09 -16.82
N ASP A 240 8.84 -37.14 -16.07
CA ASP A 240 9.99 -38.02 -16.31
C ASP A 240 11.41 -37.44 -16.07
N GLN A 241 11.57 -36.25 -15.48
CA GLN A 241 12.88 -35.76 -15.01
C GLN A 241 13.22 -36.16 -13.57
N SER A 242 14.52 -36.41 -13.33
CA SER A 242 15.07 -36.59 -11.98
C SER A 242 14.88 -35.31 -11.14
N ILE A 243 14.39 -35.46 -9.91
CA ILE A 243 14.18 -34.36 -8.96
C ILE A 243 15.52 -33.75 -8.56
N SER A 244 16.55 -34.58 -8.34
CA SER A 244 17.89 -34.12 -8.00
C SER A 244 18.51 -33.27 -9.11
N ALA A 245 18.33 -33.67 -10.38
CA ALA A 245 18.76 -32.90 -11.54
C ALA A 245 18.03 -31.55 -11.64
N ALA A 246 16.72 -31.55 -11.40
CA ALA A 246 15.93 -30.33 -11.36
C ALA A 246 16.42 -29.37 -10.26
N LEU A 247 16.67 -29.86 -9.04
CA LEU A 247 17.13 -29.02 -7.92
C LEU A 247 18.51 -28.39 -8.14
N SER A 248 19.30 -28.90 -9.08
CA SER A 248 20.63 -28.37 -9.42
C SER A 248 20.59 -27.19 -10.42
N ARG A 249 19.47 -26.95 -11.11
CA ARG A 249 19.36 -25.83 -12.07
C ARG A 249 19.13 -24.48 -11.33
N PRO A 250 19.39 -23.32 -11.96
CA PRO A 250 19.20 -21.99 -11.35
C PRO A 250 17.75 -21.57 -11.10
N THR A 251 17.51 -20.79 -10.05
CA THR A 251 16.18 -20.28 -9.66
C THR A 251 15.88 -18.86 -10.09
N ASN A 252 14.60 -18.61 -10.38
CA ASN A 252 14.03 -17.28 -10.52
C ASN A 252 13.43 -16.79 -9.20
N PRO A 253 13.38 -15.47 -8.95
CA PRO A 253 12.61 -14.91 -7.85
C PRO A 253 11.12 -15.30 -7.93
N THR A 254 10.49 -15.53 -6.78
CA THR A 254 9.10 -16.02 -6.64
C THR A 254 8.51 -15.56 -5.31
N VAL A 255 7.17 -15.46 -5.21
CA VAL A 255 6.47 -15.28 -3.92
C VAL A 255 6.68 -16.47 -2.96
N CYS A 256 7.06 -17.63 -3.49
CA CYS A 256 7.53 -18.79 -2.71
C CYS A 256 9.03 -18.69 -2.43
N ASP A 257 9.48 -17.61 -1.80
CA ASP A 257 10.90 -17.31 -1.63
C ASP A 257 11.68 -18.40 -0.87
N GLY A 258 11.03 -19.10 0.07
CA GLY A 258 11.58 -20.27 0.76
C GLY A 258 11.78 -21.52 -0.11
N LEU A 259 11.19 -21.54 -1.31
CA LEU A 259 11.35 -22.61 -2.30
C LEU A 259 12.39 -22.25 -3.39
N ALA A 260 12.83 -21.00 -3.48
CA ALA A 260 13.84 -20.52 -4.43
C ALA A 260 15.26 -20.95 -4.02
N VAL A 261 15.52 -22.25 -4.10
CA VAL A 261 16.77 -22.88 -3.69
C VAL A 261 17.40 -23.64 -4.86
N GLN A 262 18.73 -23.61 -4.93
CA GLN A 262 19.54 -24.37 -5.88
C GLN A 262 20.55 -25.23 -5.11
N TRP A 263 20.74 -26.48 -5.56
CA TRP A 263 21.84 -27.33 -5.10
C TRP A 263 23.15 -26.89 -5.73
N VAL A 264 24.13 -26.66 -4.88
CA VAL A 264 25.49 -26.23 -5.25
C VAL A 264 26.43 -27.42 -5.43
N GLU A 265 26.14 -28.50 -4.71
CA GLU A 265 26.86 -29.77 -4.71
C GLU A 265 25.82 -30.90 -4.73
N GLU A 266 26.27 -32.09 -5.09
CA GLU A 266 25.43 -33.28 -5.03
C GLU A 266 24.97 -33.54 -3.59
N SER A 267 23.65 -33.63 -3.40
CA SER A 267 23.06 -33.84 -2.07
C SER A 267 23.07 -35.33 -1.72
N PRO A 268 23.38 -35.71 -0.46
CA PRO A 268 23.24 -37.09 -0.01
C PRO A 268 21.80 -37.63 -0.12
N LEU A 269 20.83 -36.73 -0.29
CA LEU A 269 19.39 -37.04 -0.42
C LEU A 269 18.94 -37.30 -1.87
N ALA A 270 19.83 -37.16 -2.86
CA ALA A 270 19.48 -37.28 -4.29
C ALA A 270 18.81 -38.62 -4.61
N GLY A 271 19.41 -39.74 -4.18
CA GLY A 271 18.88 -41.08 -4.41
C GLY A 271 17.48 -41.29 -3.83
N VAL A 272 17.21 -40.78 -2.62
CA VAL A 272 15.88 -40.87 -1.99
C VAL A 272 14.85 -40.06 -2.78
N LEU A 273 15.17 -38.82 -3.16
CA LEU A 273 14.25 -37.95 -3.87
C LEU A 273 13.86 -38.53 -5.23
N ASP A 274 14.84 -39.00 -6.01
CA ASP A 274 14.61 -39.57 -7.33
C ASP A 274 13.88 -40.93 -7.26
N ALA A 275 14.15 -41.71 -6.22
CA ALA A 275 13.47 -42.99 -6.00
C ALA A 275 12.01 -42.81 -5.60
N LEU A 276 11.67 -41.84 -4.74
CA LEU A 276 10.37 -41.80 -4.06
C LEU A 276 9.40 -40.72 -4.54
N ILE A 277 9.89 -39.60 -5.09
CA ILE A 277 9.01 -38.50 -5.53
C ILE A 277 8.60 -38.75 -6.98
N LYS A 278 7.34 -39.19 -7.16
CA LYS A 278 6.76 -39.53 -8.47
C LYS A 278 5.68 -38.57 -8.97
N HIS A 279 5.21 -37.68 -8.10
CA HIS A 279 4.10 -36.79 -8.40
C HIS A 279 4.49 -35.35 -8.09
N THR A 280 4.44 -34.49 -9.10
CA THR A 280 4.84 -33.08 -8.97
C THR A 280 3.74 -32.18 -9.53
N ILE A 281 3.61 -30.98 -8.97
CA ILE A 281 2.62 -29.99 -9.38
C ILE A 281 3.28 -28.62 -9.44
N ALA A 282 3.18 -27.97 -10.59
CA ALA A 282 3.72 -26.65 -10.84
C ALA A 282 2.66 -25.56 -10.58
N VAL A 283 2.83 -24.74 -9.56
CA VAL A 283 1.88 -23.68 -9.17
C VAL A 283 2.33 -22.30 -9.65
N SER A 284 1.41 -21.52 -10.20
CA SER A 284 1.68 -20.13 -10.61
C SER A 284 1.74 -19.19 -9.41
N GLU A 285 2.41 -18.04 -9.58
CA GLU A 285 2.45 -16.99 -8.55
C GLU A 285 1.04 -16.53 -8.15
N GLU A 286 0.12 -16.42 -9.11
CA GLU A 286 -1.29 -16.06 -8.89
C GLU A 286 -2.03 -17.07 -8.03
N GLN A 287 -1.87 -18.36 -8.32
CA GLN A 287 -2.49 -19.44 -7.54
C GLN A 287 -1.98 -19.47 -6.10
N VAL A 288 -0.68 -19.25 -5.91
CA VAL A 288 -0.09 -19.18 -4.57
C VAL A 288 -0.67 -18.00 -3.78
N MET A 289 -0.77 -16.82 -4.40
CA MET A 289 -1.30 -15.64 -3.72
C MET A 289 -2.81 -15.76 -3.42
N ALA A 290 -3.57 -16.37 -4.32
CA ALA A 290 -4.95 -16.75 -4.06
C ALA A 290 -5.05 -17.69 -2.85
N ALA A 291 -4.20 -18.72 -2.78
CA ALA A 291 -4.13 -19.63 -1.65
C ALA A 291 -3.74 -18.94 -0.32
N VAL A 292 -2.85 -17.94 -0.34
CA VAL A 292 -2.55 -17.11 0.84
C VAL A 292 -3.82 -16.38 1.31
N ALA A 293 -4.57 -15.77 0.39
CA ALA A 293 -5.81 -15.08 0.72
C ALA A 293 -6.90 -16.04 1.21
N GLU A 294 -7.00 -17.23 0.63
CA GLU A 294 -7.94 -18.28 1.06
C GLU A 294 -7.65 -18.74 2.50
N ALA A 295 -6.41 -19.10 2.80
CA ALA A 295 -6.03 -19.53 4.16
C ALA A 295 -6.35 -18.45 5.21
N LEU A 296 -6.09 -17.19 4.86
CA LEU A 296 -6.38 -16.07 5.74
C LEU A 296 -7.89 -15.85 5.91
N ARG A 297 -8.69 -15.99 4.85
CA ARG A 297 -10.14 -15.74 4.89
C ARG A 297 -10.93 -16.87 5.54
N PHE A 298 -10.68 -18.12 5.16
CA PHE A 298 -11.49 -19.27 5.60
C PHE A 298 -11.00 -19.89 6.89
N GLN A 299 -9.70 -19.78 7.18
CA GLN A 299 -9.11 -20.41 8.35
C GLN A 299 -8.49 -19.40 9.34
N SER A 300 -8.46 -18.10 9.00
CA SER A 300 -7.76 -17.08 9.80
C SER A 300 -6.28 -17.40 10.04
N LEU A 301 -5.66 -18.14 9.11
CA LEU A 301 -4.26 -18.51 9.17
C LEU A 301 -3.45 -17.68 8.19
N LEU A 302 -2.41 -17.02 8.70
CA LEU A 302 -1.43 -16.35 7.87
C LEU A 302 -0.39 -17.37 7.39
N LEU A 303 -0.33 -17.58 6.08
CA LEU A 303 0.67 -18.45 5.45
C LEU A 303 1.63 -17.62 4.59
N GLU A 304 2.90 -18.02 4.57
CA GLU A 304 3.83 -17.55 3.56
C GLU A 304 3.58 -18.24 2.21
N GLY A 305 4.08 -17.67 1.11
CA GLY A 305 3.87 -18.22 -0.24
C GLY A 305 4.29 -19.68 -0.36
N SER A 306 5.43 -20.05 0.23
CA SER A 306 5.93 -21.43 0.25
C SER A 306 4.96 -22.42 0.91
N ALA A 307 4.28 -22.01 1.98
CA ALA A 307 3.29 -22.86 2.65
C ALA A 307 1.96 -22.89 1.86
N ALA A 308 1.53 -21.76 1.31
CA ALA A 308 0.33 -21.66 0.49
C ALA A 308 0.42 -22.47 -0.82
N ALA A 309 1.64 -22.78 -1.28
CA ALA A 309 1.87 -23.66 -2.42
C ALA A 309 1.22 -25.05 -2.27
N SER A 310 1.04 -25.57 -1.06
CA SER A 310 0.34 -26.84 -0.86
C SER A 310 -1.17 -26.74 -1.16
N ILE A 311 -1.80 -25.60 -0.85
CA ILE A 311 -3.21 -25.34 -1.17
C ILE A 311 -3.36 -25.12 -2.68
N ALA A 312 -2.50 -24.30 -3.27
CA ALA A 312 -2.46 -24.09 -4.72
C ALA A 312 -2.22 -25.41 -5.49
N GLY A 313 -1.37 -26.28 -4.95
CA GLY A 313 -1.10 -27.61 -5.50
C GLY A 313 -2.34 -28.51 -5.45
N LEU A 314 -3.03 -28.56 -4.30
CA LEU A 314 -4.30 -29.28 -4.16
C LEU A 314 -5.34 -28.81 -5.19
N HIS A 315 -5.41 -27.51 -5.43
CA HIS A 315 -6.34 -26.91 -6.39
C HIS A 315 -6.08 -27.32 -7.84
N GLN A 316 -4.82 -27.58 -8.20
CA GLN A 316 -4.47 -28.08 -9.53
C GLN A 316 -4.66 -29.60 -9.70
N MET A 317 -4.79 -30.35 -8.60
CA MET A 317 -5.00 -31.79 -8.70
C MET A 317 -6.28 -32.10 -9.47
N SER A 318 -6.13 -32.89 -10.53
CA SER A 318 -7.25 -33.48 -11.27
C SER A 318 -8.09 -34.38 -10.34
N SER A 319 -9.30 -34.72 -10.76
CA SER A 319 -10.29 -35.52 -10.01
C SER A 319 -9.87 -36.97 -9.67
N GLY A 320 -8.58 -37.33 -9.83
CA GLY A 320 -8.03 -38.67 -9.58
C GLY A 320 -7.44 -38.91 -8.19
N ILE A 321 -7.45 -37.92 -7.29
CA ILE A 321 -7.06 -38.10 -5.89
C ILE A 321 -8.33 -38.05 -5.03
N SER A 322 -8.64 -39.18 -4.40
CA SER A 322 -9.73 -39.36 -3.47
C SER A 322 -9.21 -39.64 -2.06
N GLY A 323 -10.11 -39.56 -1.08
CA GLY A 323 -9.81 -39.90 0.30
C GLY A 323 -9.24 -38.74 1.12
N ARG A 324 -8.32 -39.05 2.02
CA ARG A 324 -7.79 -38.14 3.03
C ARG A 324 -6.48 -37.52 2.56
N VAL A 325 -6.47 -36.20 2.38
CA VAL A 325 -5.30 -35.46 1.94
C VAL A 325 -4.75 -34.60 3.09
N LEU A 326 -3.45 -34.67 3.32
CA LEU A 326 -2.74 -33.81 4.27
C LEU A 326 -1.98 -32.70 3.52
N LEU A 327 -2.19 -31.45 3.89
CA LEU A 327 -1.41 -30.31 3.46
C LEU A 327 -0.37 -29.94 4.53
N LEU A 328 0.88 -29.70 4.14
CA LEU A 328 1.90 -29.21 5.07
C LEU A 328 1.97 -27.69 5.03
N PHE A 329 1.45 -27.02 6.05
CA PHE A 329 1.56 -25.56 6.18
C PHE A 329 2.89 -25.22 6.83
N THR A 330 3.92 -25.06 6.00
CA THR A 330 5.33 -25.07 6.43
C THR A 330 5.83 -23.81 7.13
N GLY A 331 5.16 -22.66 6.97
CA GLY A 331 5.67 -21.38 7.48
C GLY A 331 4.68 -20.22 7.37
N GLN A 332 4.90 -19.18 8.18
CA GLN A 332 4.10 -17.95 8.23
C GLN A 332 4.95 -16.66 8.12
N ASN A 333 6.24 -16.76 7.78
CA ASN A 333 7.16 -15.64 7.83
C ASN A 333 7.10 -14.81 6.53
N ILE A 334 5.94 -14.17 6.31
CA ILE A 334 5.62 -13.38 5.12
C ILE A 334 5.81 -11.88 5.36
N ALA A 335 6.28 -11.16 4.34
CA ALA A 335 6.41 -9.70 4.38
C ALA A 335 5.04 -9.01 4.26
N PRO A 336 4.79 -7.88 4.96
CA PRO A 336 3.52 -7.15 4.87
C PRO A 336 3.11 -6.76 3.43
N THR A 337 4.09 -6.45 2.58
CA THR A 337 3.87 -6.15 1.16
C THR A 337 3.33 -7.34 0.37
N SER A 338 3.77 -8.56 0.68
CA SER A 338 3.25 -9.78 0.07
C SER A 338 1.83 -10.09 0.56
N ILE A 339 1.52 -9.83 1.83
CA ILE A 339 0.14 -9.94 2.36
C ILE A 339 -0.78 -8.96 1.62
N ALA A 340 -0.38 -7.69 1.52
CA ALA A 340 -1.14 -6.68 0.81
C ALA A 340 -1.35 -7.06 -0.66
N ARG A 341 -0.30 -7.56 -1.34
CA ARG A 341 -0.40 -8.07 -2.70
C ARG A 341 -1.40 -9.21 -2.81
N ALA A 342 -1.40 -10.18 -1.89
CA ALA A 342 -2.34 -11.31 -1.92
C ALA A 342 -3.80 -10.86 -1.73
N LEU A 343 -4.03 -9.81 -0.94
CA LEU A 343 -5.37 -9.28 -0.69
C LEU A 343 -5.93 -8.41 -1.81
N VAL A 344 -5.06 -7.79 -2.62
CA VAL A 344 -5.43 -6.79 -3.64
C VAL A 344 -5.30 -7.34 -5.07
N GLN A 345 -4.69 -8.51 -5.26
CA GLN A 345 -4.44 -9.07 -6.59
C GLN A 345 -5.75 -9.34 -7.35
N ASN A 346 -5.83 -8.82 -8.57
CA ASN A 346 -6.92 -9.14 -9.49
C ASN A 346 -6.71 -10.57 -10.00
N ILE A 347 -7.63 -11.47 -9.65
CA ILE A 347 -7.63 -12.86 -10.08
C ILE A 347 -8.62 -12.96 -11.24
N ASP A 348 -8.14 -13.23 -12.47
CA ASP A 348 -9.02 -13.27 -13.65
C ASP A 348 -9.83 -14.59 -13.73
N ASP A 349 -9.32 -15.66 -13.13
CA ASP A 349 -10.00 -16.96 -13.05
C ASP A 349 -11.20 -16.92 -12.10
N SER A 350 -12.40 -17.18 -12.63
CA SER A 350 -13.67 -17.06 -11.91
C SER A 350 -13.82 -18.05 -10.74
N ASP A 351 -13.24 -19.24 -10.86
CA ASP A 351 -13.28 -20.25 -9.81
C ASP A 351 -12.25 -19.96 -8.73
N MET A 352 -11.07 -19.42 -9.07
CA MET A 352 -10.14 -18.87 -8.09
C MET A 352 -10.74 -17.65 -7.35
N ARG A 353 -11.45 -16.74 -8.04
CA ARG A 353 -12.16 -15.64 -7.37
C ARG A 353 -13.17 -16.16 -6.36
N ARG A 354 -14.00 -17.13 -6.76
CA ARG A 354 -14.99 -17.75 -5.88
C ARG A 354 -14.32 -18.37 -4.66
N ARG A 355 -13.26 -19.17 -4.88
CA ARG A 355 -12.51 -19.83 -3.82
C ARG A 355 -11.81 -18.84 -2.90
N ALA A 356 -11.22 -17.77 -3.41
CA ALA A 356 -10.64 -16.68 -2.62
C ALA A 356 -11.68 -15.81 -1.89
N GLY A 357 -12.97 -16.16 -1.92
CA GLY A 357 -14.04 -15.39 -1.28
C GLY A 357 -14.25 -14.01 -1.95
N LEU A 358 -13.95 -13.91 -3.25
CA LEU A 358 -14.13 -12.73 -4.09
C LEU A 358 -15.40 -12.84 -4.97
N SER A 359 -16.38 -13.68 -4.57
CA SER A 359 -17.62 -13.90 -5.30
C SER A 359 -18.53 -12.66 -5.31
N ASN A 360 -18.68 -12.08 -6.51
CA ASN A 360 -19.67 -11.09 -6.94
C ASN A 360 -19.90 -9.87 -6.03
N ILE A 361 -19.03 -8.86 -6.21
CA ILE A 361 -19.57 -7.52 -6.49
C ILE A 361 -20.35 -7.65 -7.81
N PHE A 362 -21.68 -7.70 -7.71
CA PHE A 362 -22.68 -7.49 -8.77
C PHE A 362 -22.19 -7.64 -10.23
N ASN A 363 -22.51 -8.77 -10.86
CA ASN A 363 -22.63 -8.86 -12.31
C ASN A 363 -24.10 -8.50 -12.67
N PRO A 364 -24.40 -7.35 -13.31
CA PRO A 364 -25.78 -6.91 -13.56
C PRO A 364 -26.55 -7.74 -14.60
N ALA A 365 -25.90 -8.72 -15.25
CA ALA A 365 -26.47 -9.39 -16.42
C ALA A 365 -27.51 -10.50 -16.12
N ASN A 366 -27.77 -10.87 -14.86
CA ASN A 366 -28.69 -11.97 -14.56
C ASN A 366 -29.60 -11.68 -13.34
N ARG A 367 -30.59 -10.80 -13.52
CA ARG A 367 -31.84 -10.81 -12.73
C ARG A 367 -33.02 -10.32 -13.57
N HIS A 368 -33.60 -11.21 -14.38
CA HIS A 368 -35.00 -11.12 -14.77
C HIS A 368 -35.67 -12.44 -14.39
N ASN A 369 -36.52 -12.36 -13.35
CA ASN A 369 -37.73 -13.15 -13.08
C ASN A 369 -37.89 -13.37 -11.56
N GLY A 370 -38.76 -12.58 -10.95
CA GLY A 370 -39.15 -12.72 -9.55
C GLY A 370 -39.96 -11.51 -9.07
N THR A 371 -41.25 -11.73 -8.92
CA THR A 371 -42.34 -10.80 -8.57
C THR A 371 -42.15 -10.02 -7.25
N GLY A 372 -42.65 -8.78 -7.19
CA GLY A 372 -42.58 -7.86 -6.04
C GLY A 372 -43.35 -8.30 -4.78
N PRO A 373 -43.25 -7.51 -3.70
CA PRO A 373 -44.31 -6.57 -3.29
C PRO A 373 -43.70 -5.19 -2.93
N GLY A 374 -44.35 -4.03 -3.03
CA GLY A 374 -45.71 -3.66 -2.65
C GLY A 374 -45.63 -2.62 -1.52
N ASN A 375 -45.89 -1.34 -1.87
CA ASN A 375 -46.24 -0.17 -1.04
C ASN A 375 -45.94 -0.19 0.46
N LEU A 376 -45.14 0.78 0.94
CA LEU A 376 -45.20 1.30 2.33
C LEU A 376 -44.34 2.59 2.50
N LEU A 377 -44.63 3.66 1.76
CA LEU A 377 -44.08 5.01 2.05
C LEU A 377 -45.09 6.11 1.67
N ASP A 378 -46.25 6.11 2.34
CA ASP A 378 -47.18 7.23 2.36
C ASP A 378 -47.55 7.52 3.83
N ALA A 379 -46.63 8.08 4.61
CA ALA A 379 -46.91 8.67 5.92
C ALA A 379 -45.72 9.44 6.51
N ALA A 380 -45.28 10.54 5.88
CA ALA A 380 -44.50 11.59 6.56
C ALA A 380 -44.37 12.87 5.71
N ASN A 381 -45.51 13.45 5.28
CA ASN A 381 -45.52 14.81 4.75
C ASN A 381 -46.21 15.73 5.76
N GLY A 382 -45.41 16.47 6.53
CA GLY A 382 -45.83 17.50 7.48
C GLY A 382 -45.01 18.77 7.30
N SER A 383 -45.44 19.60 6.34
CA SER A 383 -45.25 21.05 6.19
C SER A 383 -44.09 21.76 6.93
N VAL A 384 -43.07 22.16 6.17
CA VAL A 384 -42.27 23.38 6.45
C VAL A 384 -42.05 24.14 5.14
N GLY A 385 -42.51 25.40 5.12
CA GLY A 385 -42.03 26.55 4.34
C GLY A 385 -41.62 26.36 2.88
N LYS A 386 -42.51 26.73 1.96
CA LYS A 386 -42.16 27.09 0.58
C LYS A 386 -41.40 28.41 0.59
N ASP A 387 -40.12 28.37 0.24
CA ASP A 387 -39.41 29.43 -0.51
C ASP A 387 -38.03 28.91 -0.97
N VAL A 388 -38.02 27.99 -1.94
CA VAL A 388 -36.95 27.87 -2.93
C VAL A 388 -37.59 27.40 -4.24
N THR A 389 -37.65 28.31 -5.21
CA THR A 389 -37.97 28.02 -6.61
C THR A 389 -36.91 27.09 -7.22
N THR A 390 -37.34 25.91 -7.66
CA THR A 390 -36.73 25.11 -8.75
C THR A 390 -35.20 25.13 -8.85
N SER A 391 -34.54 24.23 -8.11
CA SER A 391 -33.35 23.53 -8.65
C SER A 391 -33.52 22.05 -8.33
N GLU A 392 -33.66 21.25 -9.38
CA GLU A 392 -33.77 19.81 -9.31
C GLU A 392 -32.55 19.20 -8.59
N GLN A 393 -32.77 18.03 -8.02
CA GLN A 393 -31.83 17.21 -7.27
C GLN A 393 -30.58 16.84 -8.11
N GLU A 394 -29.58 17.73 -8.20
CA GLU A 394 -28.31 17.41 -8.84
C GLU A 394 -27.52 16.37 -8.03
N SER A 395 -27.11 15.27 -8.67
CA SER A 395 -26.43 14.11 -8.05
C SER A 395 -24.97 14.01 -8.50
N GLY A 396 -24.13 13.29 -7.76
CA GLY A 396 -22.73 13.07 -8.16
C GLY A 396 -22.58 12.36 -9.52
N LEU A 397 -23.65 11.71 -10.03
CA LEU A 397 -23.68 11.09 -11.35
C LEU A 397 -23.60 12.12 -12.47
N GLN A 398 -24.25 13.28 -12.33
CA GLN A 398 -24.22 14.34 -13.36
C GLN A 398 -22.83 14.96 -13.49
N ILE A 399 -22.10 15.09 -12.38
CA ILE A 399 -20.70 15.53 -12.38
C ILE A 399 -19.84 14.50 -13.10
N THR A 400 -20.02 13.22 -12.77
CA THR A 400 -19.28 12.11 -13.40
C THR A 400 -19.55 12.03 -14.90
N HIS A 401 -20.81 12.20 -15.32
CA HIS A 401 -21.22 12.28 -16.72
C HIS A 401 -20.44 13.37 -17.48
N SER A 402 -20.39 14.58 -16.92
CA SER A 402 -19.65 15.71 -17.51
C SER A 402 -18.15 15.43 -17.64
N LEU A 403 -17.56 14.68 -16.71
CA LEU A 403 -16.15 14.28 -16.76
C LEU A 403 -15.88 13.24 -17.86
N ILE A 404 -16.83 12.32 -18.09
CA ILE A 404 -16.74 11.32 -19.16
C ILE A 404 -16.82 11.99 -20.54
N ASP A 405 -17.72 12.96 -20.71
CA ASP A 405 -17.84 13.71 -21.97
C ASP A 405 -16.54 14.43 -22.35
N ARG A 406 -15.91 15.07 -21.36
CA ARG A 406 -14.62 15.74 -21.59
C ARG A 406 -13.49 14.74 -21.87
N LEU A 407 -13.50 13.57 -21.22
CA LEU A 407 -12.54 12.52 -21.52
C LEU A 407 -12.68 12.04 -22.97
N LEU A 408 -13.91 11.84 -23.46
CA LEU A 408 -14.15 11.46 -24.86
C LEU A 408 -13.62 12.52 -25.83
N GLN A 409 -13.88 13.81 -25.57
CA GLN A 409 -13.31 14.91 -26.37
C GLN A 409 -11.77 14.92 -26.34
N LYS A 410 -11.17 14.64 -25.17
CA LYS A 410 -9.72 14.53 -24.99
C LYS A 410 -9.12 13.37 -25.79
N VAL A 411 -9.83 12.23 -25.85
CA VAL A 411 -9.46 11.05 -26.66
C VAL A 411 -9.51 11.39 -28.14
N ASP A 412 -10.56 12.07 -28.60
CA ASP A 412 -10.71 12.46 -30.01
C ASP A 412 -9.60 13.43 -30.45
N LYS A 413 -9.34 14.47 -29.64
CA LYS A 413 -8.23 15.41 -29.88
C LYS A 413 -6.87 14.68 -29.92
N HIS A 414 -6.65 13.69 -29.06
CA HIS A 414 -5.40 12.94 -29.06
C HIS A 414 -5.26 12.06 -30.30
N ALA A 415 -6.36 11.45 -30.77
CA ALA A 415 -6.37 10.69 -32.02
C ALA A 415 -5.99 11.56 -33.22
N GLU A 416 -6.46 12.81 -33.27
CA GLU A 416 -6.06 13.78 -34.30
C GLU A 416 -4.57 14.10 -34.25
N ILE A 417 -4.00 14.31 -33.05
CA ILE A 417 -2.56 14.54 -32.87
C ILE A 417 -1.75 13.35 -33.37
N VAL A 418 -2.17 12.12 -33.04
CA VAL A 418 -1.50 10.88 -33.52
C VAL A 418 -1.57 10.79 -35.04
N ALA A 419 -2.70 11.12 -35.65
CA ALA A 419 -2.86 11.13 -37.11
C ALA A 419 -1.94 12.17 -37.79
N GLN A 420 -1.84 13.38 -37.23
CA GLN A 420 -0.92 14.42 -37.71
C GLN A 420 0.55 13.97 -37.57
N HIS A 421 0.92 13.38 -36.44
CA HIS A 421 2.26 12.84 -36.23
C HIS A 421 2.60 11.75 -37.24
N ARG A 422 1.67 10.84 -37.53
CA ARG A 422 1.85 9.80 -38.57
C ARG A 422 2.06 10.41 -39.95
N ALA A 423 1.28 11.43 -40.32
CA ALA A 423 1.46 12.13 -41.58
C ALA A 423 2.86 12.76 -41.69
N LEU A 424 3.34 13.38 -40.60
CA LEU A 424 4.69 13.95 -40.54
C LEU A 424 5.78 12.88 -40.64
N VAL A 425 5.64 11.75 -39.93
CA VAL A 425 6.57 10.61 -40.00
C VAL A 425 6.69 10.08 -41.42
N VAL A 426 5.58 9.99 -42.16
CA VAL A 426 5.56 9.61 -43.58
C VAL A 426 6.24 10.66 -44.44
N GLN A 427 5.91 11.95 -44.25
CA GLN A 427 6.49 13.06 -45.00
C GLN A 427 8.02 13.14 -44.85
N LEU A 428 8.53 12.90 -43.63
CA LEU A 428 9.95 12.95 -43.30
C LEU A 428 10.68 11.62 -43.49
N ALA A 429 9.99 10.57 -43.97
CA ALA A 429 10.53 9.22 -44.16
C ALA A 429 11.20 8.63 -42.88
N LEU A 430 10.63 8.89 -41.71
CA LEU A 430 11.17 8.42 -40.42
C LEU A 430 10.82 6.94 -40.18
N ARG A 431 11.66 6.24 -39.40
CA ARG A 431 11.44 4.83 -39.04
C ARG A 431 10.16 4.65 -38.23
N ARG A 432 9.42 3.59 -38.55
CA ARG A 432 8.17 3.17 -37.90
C ARG A 432 8.32 1.80 -37.27
N ASP A 433 7.58 1.59 -36.20
CA ASP A 433 7.40 0.30 -35.56
C ASP A 433 5.90 -0.06 -35.61
N PRO A 434 5.49 -0.93 -36.54
CA PRO A 434 4.09 -1.30 -36.72
C PRO A 434 3.47 -1.97 -35.49
N TRP A 435 4.28 -2.66 -34.68
CA TRP A 435 3.79 -3.34 -33.48
C TRP A 435 3.42 -2.32 -32.40
N CYS A 436 4.30 -1.34 -32.15
CA CYS A 436 4.02 -0.23 -31.23
C CYS A 436 2.82 0.62 -31.68
N GLU A 437 2.70 0.91 -33.00
CA GLU A 437 1.58 1.66 -33.54
C GLU A 437 0.23 0.92 -33.37
N SER A 438 0.21 -0.41 -33.57
CA SER A 438 -0.98 -1.23 -33.34
C SER A 438 -1.45 -1.19 -31.89
N ILE A 439 -0.52 -1.38 -30.94
CA ILE A 439 -0.85 -1.35 -29.50
C ILE A 439 -1.41 0.01 -29.10
N GLY A 440 -0.85 1.10 -29.62
CA GLY A 440 -1.34 2.45 -29.36
C GLY A 440 -2.78 2.66 -29.86
N ASP A 441 -3.08 2.24 -31.09
CA ASP A 441 -4.42 2.35 -31.68
C ASP A 441 -5.46 1.51 -30.92
N ASP A 442 -5.10 0.26 -30.61
CA ASP A 442 -5.96 -0.65 -29.86
C ASP A 442 -6.27 -0.08 -28.47
N SER A 443 -5.25 0.47 -27.80
CA SER A 443 -5.41 1.09 -26.48
C SER A 443 -6.35 2.31 -26.54
N LEU A 444 -6.17 3.21 -27.50
CA LEU A 444 -7.01 4.42 -27.62
C LEU A 444 -8.46 4.08 -28.00
N SER A 445 -8.65 3.07 -28.85
CA SER A 445 -9.96 2.52 -29.21
C SER A 445 -10.66 1.89 -28.00
N GLN A 446 -9.93 1.15 -27.17
CA GLN A 446 -10.45 0.56 -25.94
C GLN A 446 -10.88 1.63 -24.93
N VAL A 447 -10.09 2.71 -24.75
CA VAL A 447 -10.47 3.84 -23.91
C VAL A 447 -11.79 4.45 -24.36
N ARG A 448 -11.96 4.72 -25.66
CA ARG A 448 -13.20 5.30 -26.20
C ARG A 448 -14.39 4.39 -25.92
N THR A 449 -14.24 3.09 -26.19
CA THR A 449 -15.28 2.08 -25.96
C THR A 449 -15.71 2.03 -24.50
N LEU A 450 -14.77 1.94 -23.57
CA LEU A 450 -15.05 1.87 -22.14
C LEU A 450 -15.67 3.18 -21.61
N ALA A 451 -15.17 4.34 -22.04
CA ALA A 451 -15.73 5.63 -21.67
C ALA A 451 -17.18 5.78 -22.16
N SER A 452 -17.47 5.33 -23.37
CA SER A 452 -18.82 5.39 -23.95
C SER A 452 -19.78 4.45 -23.21
N ALA A 453 -19.34 3.23 -22.88
CA ALA A 453 -20.12 2.28 -22.10
C ALA A 453 -20.42 2.82 -20.68
N LEU A 454 -19.43 3.43 -20.03
CA LEU A 454 -19.62 4.07 -18.73
C LEU A 454 -20.60 5.24 -18.81
N LYS A 455 -20.51 6.07 -19.87
CA LYS A 455 -21.46 7.17 -20.10
C LYS A 455 -22.89 6.65 -20.15
N THR A 456 -23.14 5.60 -20.93
CA THR A 456 -24.46 4.97 -21.02
C THR A 456 -24.93 4.43 -19.66
N ASP A 457 -24.05 3.78 -18.88
CA ASP A 457 -24.40 3.30 -17.55
C ASP A 457 -24.81 4.44 -16.60
N VAL A 458 -24.12 5.58 -16.66
CA VAL A 458 -24.42 6.76 -15.85
C VAL A 458 -25.75 7.40 -16.29
N GLU A 459 -25.97 7.58 -17.59
CA GLU A 459 -27.22 8.14 -18.14
C GLU A 459 -28.45 7.29 -17.81
N GLN A 460 -28.29 5.97 -17.77
CA GLN A 460 -29.35 5.02 -17.44
C GLN A 460 -29.48 4.74 -15.94
N GLY A 461 -28.65 5.37 -15.09
CA GLY A 461 -28.66 5.13 -13.64
C GLY A 461 -28.33 3.68 -13.24
N ARG A 462 -27.57 2.96 -14.07
CA ARG A 462 -27.20 1.54 -13.83
C ARG A 462 -26.10 1.37 -12.79
N VAL A 463 -25.45 2.46 -12.39
CA VAL A 463 -24.32 2.49 -11.46
C VAL A 463 -24.52 3.59 -10.42
N SER A 464 -24.01 3.36 -9.21
CA SER A 464 -23.89 4.41 -8.18
C SER A 464 -22.73 5.36 -8.51
N VAL A 465 -22.70 6.51 -7.86
CA VAL A 465 -21.63 7.51 -8.06
C VAL A 465 -20.24 6.95 -7.79
N TRP A 466 -20.06 6.20 -6.71
CA TRP A 466 -18.75 5.66 -6.37
C TRP A 466 -18.25 4.64 -7.41
N VAL A 467 -19.15 3.81 -7.96
CA VAL A 467 -18.83 2.85 -9.04
C VAL A 467 -18.49 3.61 -10.32
N ALA A 468 -19.25 4.66 -10.63
CA ALA A 468 -19.01 5.46 -11.83
C ALA A 468 -17.64 6.16 -11.77
N GLU A 469 -17.31 6.79 -10.64
CA GLU A 469 -16.01 7.43 -10.41
C GLU A 469 -14.86 6.40 -10.42
N GLU A 470 -15.06 5.20 -9.87
CA GLU A 470 -14.05 4.13 -9.91
C GLU A 470 -13.76 3.65 -11.33
N ARG A 471 -14.79 3.39 -12.12
CA ARG A 471 -14.64 3.02 -13.53
C ARG A 471 -13.99 4.13 -14.33
N TYR A 472 -14.38 5.38 -14.08
CA TYR A 472 -13.76 6.55 -14.71
C TYR A 472 -12.25 6.62 -14.40
N ARG A 473 -11.83 6.37 -13.15
CA ARG A 473 -10.41 6.30 -12.77
C ARG A 473 -9.64 5.23 -13.53
N LEU A 474 -10.21 4.04 -13.71
CA LEU A 474 -9.58 2.96 -14.47
C LEU A 474 -9.39 3.36 -15.94
N ILE A 475 -10.40 3.99 -16.53
CA ILE A 475 -10.34 4.47 -17.92
C ILE A 475 -9.28 5.57 -18.06
N LEU A 476 -9.14 6.49 -17.10
CA LEU A 476 -8.08 7.51 -17.09
C LEU A 476 -6.67 6.90 -17.04
N GLN A 477 -6.46 5.81 -16.29
CA GLN A 477 -5.18 5.10 -16.27
C GLN A 477 -4.84 4.46 -17.61
N LEU A 478 -5.84 3.85 -18.26
CA LEU A 478 -5.68 3.30 -19.60
C LEU A 478 -5.39 4.41 -20.61
N TYR A 479 -6.12 5.53 -20.54
CA TYR A 479 -5.88 6.71 -21.37
C TYR A 479 -4.46 7.26 -21.21
N SER A 480 -4.00 7.45 -19.98
CA SER A 480 -2.64 7.90 -19.68
C SER A 480 -1.57 6.95 -20.26
N THR A 481 -1.82 5.65 -20.19
CA THR A 481 -0.94 4.63 -20.80
C THR A 481 -0.94 4.71 -22.32
N ALA A 482 -2.12 4.86 -22.95
CA ALA A 482 -2.25 5.02 -24.40
C ALA A 482 -1.50 6.28 -24.89
N CYS A 483 -1.64 7.41 -24.20
CA CYS A 483 -0.90 8.63 -24.53
C CYS A 483 0.62 8.45 -24.41
N SER A 484 1.07 7.72 -23.38
CA SER A 484 2.51 7.49 -23.15
C SER A 484 3.15 6.62 -24.25
N LEU A 485 2.40 5.72 -24.91
CA LEU A 485 2.91 4.92 -26.03
C LEU A 485 3.25 5.77 -27.25
N PHE A 486 2.53 6.88 -27.44
CA PHE A 486 2.78 7.82 -28.53
C PHE A 486 3.81 8.88 -28.17
N GLU A 487 4.24 8.94 -26.90
CA GLU A 487 5.34 9.79 -26.46
C GLU A 487 6.68 9.12 -26.78
N ARG A 488 7.39 9.63 -27.79
CA ARG A 488 8.76 9.19 -28.12
C ARG A 488 9.84 9.75 -27.19
N ALA A 489 9.46 10.57 -26.21
CA ALA A 489 10.36 11.27 -25.31
C ALA A 489 10.75 10.43 -24.09
N SER A 490 11.42 9.29 -24.31
CA SER A 490 12.18 8.67 -23.22
C SER A 490 13.45 9.50 -22.95
N PRO A 491 13.77 9.84 -21.69
CA PRO A 491 14.94 10.64 -21.32
C PRO A 491 16.27 10.13 -21.91
N SER A 492 16.34 8.83 -22.15
CA SER A 492 17.55 8.14 -22.60
C SER A 492 17.58 7.92 -24.12
N TYR A 493 16.44 7.97 -24.78
CA TYR A 493 16.32 7.55 -26.19
C TYR A 493 16.72 8.68 -27.16
N ASP A 494 16.39 9.92 -26.82
CA ASP A 494 16.83 11.09 -27.60
C ASP A 494 18.29 11.47 -27.35
N GLN A 495 18.88 11.06 -26.20
CA GLN A 495 20.32 11.19 -25.95
C GLN A 495 21.15 10.17 -26.74
N ALA A 496 20.53 9.12 -27.28
CA ALA A 496 21.23 7.97 -27.85
C ALA A 496 21.39 8.00 -29.38
N LEU A 497 20.89 9.03 -30.08
CA LEU A 497 20.91 9.09 -31.56
C LEU A 497 21.74 10.25 -32.14
N THR A 498 22.51 10.97 -31.33
CA THR A 498 23.41 12.03 -31.83
C THR A 498 24.78 11.91 -31.17
N ASP A 499 25.86 11.95 -31.96
CA ASP A 499 27.24 11.97 -31.46
C ASP A 499 27.49 13.22 -30.62
N TRP A 500 27.20 13.15 -29.32
CA TRP A 500 27.37 14.25 -28.38
C TRP A 500 28.49 13.94 -27.41
N PHE A 501 29.73 14.19 -27.83
CA PHE A 501 30.86 14.27 -26.92
C PHE A 501 31.78 15.42 -27.32
N GLY A 502 31.84 16.49 -26.51
CA GLY A 502 33.03 17.34 -26.44
C GLY A 502 32.89 18.86 -26.35
N ASP A 503 31.69 19.46 -26.48
CA ASP A 503 31.58 20.93 -26.42
C ASP A 503 30.69 21.42 -25.26
N ALA A 504 31.32 22.05 -24.26
CA ALA A 504 30.63 22.64 -23.11
C ALA A 504 29.69 23.80 -23.49
N ALA A 505 29.86 24.43 -24.65
CA ALA A 505 28.95 25.49 -25.12
C ALA A 505 27.53 24.95 -25.38
N HIS A 506 27.38 23.66 -25.67
CA HIS A 506 26.07 23.04 -25.91
C HIS A 506 25.24 22.89 -24.63
N GLN A 507 25.83 22.92 -23.42
CA GLN A 507 25.05 22.96 -22.17
C GLN A 507 24.25 24.25 -21.98
N ASN A 508 24.63 25.32 -22.70
CA ASN A 508 23.93 26.61 -22.70
C ASN A 508 22.95 26.76 -23.88
N SER A 509 22.76 25.72 -24.70
CA SER A 509 21.76 25.71 -25.76
C SER A 509 20.36 25.59 -25.15
N ALA A 510 19.43 26.44 -25.58
CA ALA A 510 18.01 26.31 -25.22
C ALA A 510 17.39 24.97 -25.69
N MET A 511 18.10 24.20 -26.53
CA MET A 511 17.68 22.90 -27.05
C MET A 511 18.36 21.69 -26.39
N VAL A 512 19.10 21.84 -25.29
CA VAL A 512 19.42 20.68 -24.45
C VAL A 512 18.08 20.13 -23.95
N ASN A 513 17.82 18.84 -24.20
CA ASN A 513 16.54 18.15 -24.12
C ASN A 513 15.90 18.16 -22.72
N TYR A 514 15.50 19.35 -22.28
CA TYR A 514 14.86 19.71 -21.03
C TYR A 514 13.41 20.17 -21.27
N ASP A 515 12.87 19.95 -22.47
CA ASP A 515 11.47 20.24 -22.83
C ASP A 515 10.47 19.59 -21.87
N ARG A 516 10.88 18.57 -21.11
CA ARG A 516 10.12 18.00 -19.98
C ARG A 516 9.68 19.03 -18.91
N TYR A 517 10.46 20.08 -18.72
CA TYR A 517 10.20 21.10 -17.68
C TYR A 517 9.25 22.21 -18.14
N GLY A 518 8.93 22.25 -19.44
CA GLY A 518 8.05 23.21 -20.08
C GLY A 518 7.12 22.58 -21.11
N ALA A 519 6.85 21.27 -20.99
CA ALA A 519 6.03 20.53 -21.94
C ALA A 519 4.67 21.22 -22.13
N ILE A 520 4.17 21.26 -23.37
CA ILE A 520 2.91 21.94 -23.70
C ILE A 520 1.76 21.39 -22.86
N GLN A 521 1.72 20.08 -22.64
CA GLN A 521 0.71 19.41 -21.82
C GLN A 521 0.75 19.89 -20.36
N LEU A 522 1.94 20.14 -19.81
CA LEU A 522 2.10 20.67 -18.45
C LEU A 522 1.58 22.10 -18.37
N ARG A 523 1.94 22.95 -19.34
CA ARG A 523 1.46 24.34 -19.42
C ARG A 523 -0.06 24.41 -19.61
N ASP A 524 -0.63 23.53 -20.43
CA ASP A 524 -2.07 23.43 -20.64
C ASP A 524 -2.78 23.02 -19.34
N ALA A 525 -2.24 22.06 -18.60
CA ALA A 525 -2.77 21.65 -17.30
C ALA A 525 -2.67 22.76 -16.25
N GLU A 526 -1.55 23.49 -16.21
CA GLU A 526 -1.35 24.65 -15.33
C GLU A 526 -2.37 25.75 -15.61
N ARG A 527 -2.60 26.07 -16.88
CA ARG A 527 -3.62 27.04 -17.30
C ARG A 527 -5.02 26.58 -16.94
N MET A 528 -5.36 25.32 -17.25
CA MET A 528 -6.65 24.74 -16.91
C MET A 528 -6.92 24.83 -15.40
N LEU A 529 -5.92 24.51 -14.56
CA LEU A 529 -6.07 24.59 -13.11
C LEU A 529 -6.19 26.04 -12.62
N LEU A 530 -5.48 26.99 -13.24
CA LEU A 530 -5.61 28.41 -12.89
C LEU A 530 -7.03 28.90 -13.18
N ASP A 531 -7.58 28.53 -14.34
CA ASP A 531 -8.94 28.86 -14.75
C ASP A 531 -10.00 28.17 -13.87
N THR A 532 -9.71 26.94 -13.43
CA THR A 532 -10.60 26.13 -12.58
C THR A 532 -10.66 26.65 -11.16
N LEU A 533 -9.51 26.92 -10.53
CA LEU A 533 -9.44 27.42 -9.15
C LEU A 533 -9.82 28.90 -9.06
N ARG A 534 -9.52 29.66 -10.13
CA ARG A 534 -9.84 31.09 -10.26
C ARG A 534 -9.54 31.86 -8.96
N PRO A 535 -8.27 31.91 -8.52
CA PRO A 535 -7.88 32.48 -7.23
C PRO A 535 -8.03 34.02 -7.15
N SER A 536 -8.39 34.64 -8.27
CA SER A 536 -8.76 36.05 -8.45
C SER A 536 -9.91 36.13 -9.45
N GLU A 537 -10.87 37.04 -9.25
CA GLU A 537 -11.89 37.41 -10.26
C GLU A 537 -11.51 38.67 -11.04
N ARG A 538 -10.46 39.35 -10.58
CA ARG A 538 -9.93 40.56 -11.20
C ARG A 538 -9.09 40.26 -12.43
N GLN A 539 -9.37 40.99 -13.52
CA GLN A 539 -8.64 40.88 -14.79
C GLN A 539 -7.30 41.62 -14.77
N ASP A 540 -7.10 42.59 -13.88
CA ASP A 540 -5.85 43.35 -13.75
C ASP A 540 -4.77 42.59 -12.97
N VAL A 541 -5.12 41.46 -12.36
CA VAL A 541 -4.18 40.64 -11.58
C VAL A 541 -3.62 39.52 -12.46
N ASN A 542 -2.38 39.70 -12.93
CA ASN A 542 -1.67 38.67 -13.68
C ASN A 542 -1.08 37.61 -12.74
N LEU A 543 -1.63 36.40 -12.81
CA LEU A 543 -1.23 35.25 -12.02
C LEU A 543 -0.68 34.14 -12.90
N SER A 544 0.27 33.40 -12.33
CA SER A 544 0.78 32.16 -12.89
C SER A 544 0.54 31.03 -11.88
N LEU A 545 0.19 29.86 -12.40
CA LEU A 545 0.05 28.63 -11.63
C LEU A 545 1.14 27.66 -12.03
N MET A 546 1.77 27.07 -11.03
CA MET A 546 2.74 26.02 -11.19
C MET A 546 2.24 24.70 -10.64
N LEU A 547 2.34 23.66 -11.45
CA LEU A 547 2.09 22.29 -11.04
C LEU A 547 3.42 21.58 -10.71
N THR A 548 3.40 20.82 -9.63
CA THR A 548 4.53 20.02 -9.14
C THR A 548 4.11 18.57 -8.90
N SER A 549 5.07 17.67 -8.72
CA SER A 549 4.83 16.23 -8.55
C SER A 549 4.14 15.83 -7.23
N SER A 550 4.05 16.73 -6.24
CA SER A 550 3.35 16.51 -4.96
C SER A 550 3.19 17.83 -4.19
N GLY A 551 2.32 17.84 -3.16
CA GLY A 551 2.20 19.00 -2.25
C GLY A 551 3.52 19.36 -1.58
N MET A 552 4.31 18.36 -1.18
CA MET A 552 5.65 18.58 -0.62
C MET A 552 6.63 19.13 -1.67
N ALA A 553 6.49 18.75 -2.94
CA ALA A 553 7.29 19.35 -4.01
C ALA A 553 6.93 20.82 -4.23
N ALA A 554 5.64 21.19 -4.16
CA ALA A 554 5.20 22.59 -4.16
C ALA A 554 5.77 23.36 -2.97
N TYR A 555 5.76 22.75 -1.78
CA TYR A 555 6.37 23.31 -0.58
C TYR A 555 7.87 23.59 -0.77
N GLN A 556 8.60 22.60 -1.27
CA GLN A 556 10.03 22.69 -1.52
C GLN A 556 10.39 23.79 -2.53
N VAL A 557 9.56 24.03 -3.55
CA VAL A 557 9.78 25.11 -4.52
C VAL A 557 9.77 26.47 -3.83
N PHE A 558 8.74 26.79 -3.05
CA PHE A 558 8.72 28.10 -2.40
C PHE A 558 9.72 28.16 -1.25
N GLN A 559 9.99 27.06 -0.53
CA GLN A 559 11.02 27.04 0.51
C GLN A 559 12.37 27.41 -0.09
N HIS A 560 12.73 26.83 -1.24
CA HIS A 560 13.96 27.19 -1.95
C HIS A 560 13.94 28.64 -2.46
N TYR A 561 12.80 29.12 -2.97
CA TYR A 561 12.63 30.53 -3.37
C TYR A 561 12.88 31.51 -2.21
N LEU A 562 12.37 31.18 -1.02
CA LEU A 562 12.56 31.96 0.20
C LEU A 562 14.00 31.87 0.72
N MET A 563 14.62 30.68 0.71
CA MET A 563 16.00 30.47 1.16
C MET A 563 17.04 31.20 0.33
N GLN A 564 16.78 31.45 -0.95
CA GLN A 564 17.65 32.33 -1.75
C GLN A 564 17.61 33.80 -1.33
N ARG A 565 16.66 34.20 -0.47
CA ARG A 565 16.34 35.60 -0.14
C ARG A 565 16.33 35.92 1.36
N LEU A 566 16.34 34.89 2.20
CA LEU A 566 16.38 35.01 3.66
C LEU A 566 17.83 34.99 4.16
N HIS A 567 18.08 35.80 5.20
CA HIS A 567 19.34 35.86 5.92
C HIS A 567 19.15 35.44 7.38
N GLN A 568 20.24 35.15 8.07
CA GLN A 568 20.24 34.73 9.49
C GLN A 568 19.53 35.74 10.42
N SER A 569 19.58 37.03 10.08
CA SER A 569 18.91 38.10 10.84
C SER A 569 17.41 38.21 10.56
N ASP A 570 16.91 37.59 9.49
CA ASP A 570 15.51 37.69 9.11
C ASP A 570 14.64 36.80 10.00
N THR A 571 13.44 37.26 10.31
CA THR A 571 12.43 36.50 11.06
C THR A 571 11.38 35.91 10.11
N VAL A 572 11.11 34.61 10.28
CA VAL A 572 9.98 33.91 9.69
C VAL A 572 8.96 33.64 10.80
N LEU A 573 7.72 34.05 10.56
CA LEU A 573 6.62 33.90 11.51
C LEU A 573 5.61 32.87 11.00
N LEU A 574 5.19 31.95 11.86
CA LEU A 574 4.19 30.92 11.57
C LEU A 574 2.90 31.21 12.33
N SER A 575 1.76 30.99 11.69
CA SER A 575 0.49 30.77 12.41
C SER A 575 0.65 29.60 13.41
N PRO A 576 -0.22 29.51 14.44
CA PRO A 576 -0.09 28.47 15.46
C PRO A 576 -0.06 27.05 14.90
N TYR A 577 -0.68 26.85 13.74
CA TYR A 577 -0.56 25.64 12.94
C TYR A 577 -0.19 25.99 11.50
N ILE A 578 0.68 25.15 10.94
CA ILE A 578 0.85 24.91 9.51
C ILE A 578 1.06 23.40 9.33
N TYR A 579 1.04 22.91 8.09
CA TYR A 579 1.29 21.50 7.81
C TYR A 579 2.61 20.99 8.46
N PHE A 580 2.58 19.83 9.12
CA PHE A 580 3.63 19.47 10.08
C PHE A 580 5.00 19.23 9.41
N GLU A 581 5.07 18.60 8.24
CA GLU A 581 6.32 18.41 7.51
C GLU A 581 6.92 19.76 7.08
N ALA A 582 6.08 20.74 6.78
CA ALA A 582 6.52 22.10 6.52
C ALA A 582 7.09 22.76 7.78
N MET A 583 6.41 22.61 8.92
CA MET A 583 6.86 23.11 10.21
C MET A 583 8.20 22.50 10.63
N GLU A 584 8.33 21.17 10.59
CA GLU A 584 9.55 20.45 10.94
C GLU A 584 10.74 20.90 10.09
N GLN A 585 10.53 21.09 8.78
CA GLN A 585 11.57 21.56 7.87
C GLN A 585 12.00 22.99 8.22
N LEU A 586 11.06 23.91 8.45
CA LEU A 586 11.39 25.29 8.87
C LEU A 586 12.13 25.32 10.21
N GLN A 587 11.68 24.52 11.18
CA GLN A 587 12.35 24.37 12.47
C GLN A 587 13.76 23.81 12.31
N SER A 588 13.97 22.88 11.38
CA SER A 588 15.31 22.36 11.05
C SER A 588 16.23 23.45 10.51
N PHE A 589 15.78 24.26 9.54
CA PHE A 589 16.56 25.38 9.01
C PHE A 589 16.85 26.46 10.05
N ALA A 590 15.86 26.77 10.90
CA ALA A 590 16.04 27.72 11.98
C ALA A 590 17.09 27.24 13.01
N ARG A 591 17.06 25.95 13.39
CA ARG A 591 18.08 25.33 14.24
C ARG A 591 19.47 25.35 13.62
N ALA A 592 19.55 25.25 12.29
CA ALA A 592 20.81 25.39 11.54
C ALA A 592 21.29 26.85 11.41
N GLY A 593 20.53 27.83 11.90
CA GLY A 593 20.90 29.24 11.89
C GLY A 593 20.60 29.95 10.57
N SER A 594 19.74 29.40 9.70
CA SER A 594 19.40 30.04 8.42
C SER A 594 18.58 31.33 8.57
N PHE A 595 17.73 31.41 9.61
CA PHE A 595 16.86 32.54 9.94
C PHE A 595 16.28 32.33 11.35
N GLN A 596 15.65 33.35 11.93
CA GLN A 596 14.90 33.24 13.18
C GLN A 596 13.49 32.72 12.89
N LEU A 597 13.00 31.76 13.67
CA LEU A 597 11.65 31.22 13.52
C LEU A 597 10.82 31.53 14.77
N HIS A 598 9.63 32.08 14.57
CA HIS A 598 8.68 32.35 15.63
C HIS A 598 7.31 31.76 15.29
N GLN A 599 6.69 31.08 16.24
CA GLN A 599 5.35 30.50 16.08
C GLN A 599 4.38 31.26 16.98
N CYS A 600 3.30 31.78 16.40
CA CYS A 600 2.28 32.51 17.14
C CYS A 600 1.48 31.56 18.05
N SER A 601 0.96 32.11 19.15
CA SER A 601 0.08 31.39 20.07
C SER A 601 -1.41 31.57 19.78
N SER A 602 -1.78 32.49 18.87
CA SER A 602 -3.17 32.84 18.55
C SER A 602 -3.46 32.72 17.06
N TYR A 603 -4.65 32.24 16.72
CA TYR A 603 -5.21 32.26 15.36
C TYR A 603 -5.82 33.62 15.00
N ASP A 604 -5.92 34.54 15.97
CA ASP A 604 -6.39 35.89 15.72
C ASP A 604 -5.41 36.64 14.81
N VAL A 605 -5.92 37.01 13.64
CA VAL A 605 -5.17 37.68 12.58
C VAL A 605 -4.62 39.05 13.00
N GLU A 606 -5.23 39.72 13.99
CA GLU A 606 -4.72 40.97 14.54
C GLU A 606 -3.48 40.74 15.41
N VAL A 607 -3.48 39.65 16.19
CA VAL A 607 -2.33 39.22 16.99
C VAL A 607 -1.20 38.79 16.07
N ILE A 608 -1.50 37.97 15.06
CA ILE A 608 -0.51 37.52 14.06
C ILE A 608 0.14 38.72 13.35
N ALA A 609 -0.66 39.68 12.89
CA ALA A 609 -0.14 40.88 12.21
C ALA A 609 0.74 41.73 13.15
N SER A 610 0.29 41.93 14.40
CA SER A 610 1.03 42.73 15.38
C SER A 610 2.34 42.05 15.80
N GLU A 611 2.36 40.72 15.96
CA GLU A 611 3.58 39.97 16.23
C GLU A 611 4.55 40.04 15.06
N ALA A 612 4.05 39.91 13.82
CA ALA A 612 4.87 40.05 12.61
C ALA A 612 5.52 41.44 12.52
N GLU A 613 4.79 42.50 12.85
CA GLU A 613 5.33 43.86 12.89
C GLU A 613 6.37 44.04 14.01
N SER A 614 6.06 43.58 15.23
CA SER A 614 6.94 43.73 16.39
C SER A 614 8.31 43.02 16.25
N ARG A 615 8.35 41.96 15.44
CA ARG A 615 9.53 41.13 15.20
C ARG A 615 10.18 41.39 13.85
N ASP A 616 9.67 42.38 13.12
CA ASP A 616 10.02 42.67 11.73
C ASP A 616 10.09 41.40 10.86
N ALA A 617 9.06 40.56 10.95
CA ALA A 617 8.98 39.32 10.21
C ALA A 617 8.98 39.58 8.71
N ARG A 618 9.91 38.96 8.00
CA ARG A 618 10.06 39.08 6.54
C ARG A 618 9.12 38.13 5.80
N VAL A 619 8.82 36.99 6.40
CA VAL A 619 7.90 35.98 5.86
C VAL A 619 6.89 35.60 6.92
N VAL A 620 5.61 35.51 6.53
CA VAL A 620 4.50 35.07 7.38
C VAL A 620 3.83 33.87 6.72
N PHE A 621 3.80 32.74 7.41
CA PHE A 621 3.07 31.55 7.00
C PHE A 621 1.70 31.51 7.66
N LEU A 622 0.65 31.31 6.87
CA LEU A 622 -0.72 31.24 7.33
C LEU A 622 -1.40 29.97 6.81
N ASP A 623 -2.07 29.27 7.73
CA ASP A 623 -3.06 28.25 7.40
C ASP A 623 -4.47 28.83 7.65
N PRO A 624 -5.34 28.93 6.63
CA PRO A 624 -6.72 29.38 6.76
C PRO A 624 -7.58 28.46 7.62
N VAL A 625 -7.34 27.14 7.58
CA VAL A 625 -8.10 26.14 8.34
C VAL A 625 -7.10 25.14 8.92
N ALA A 626 -6.74 25.33 10.18
CA ALA A 626 -5.84 24.42 10.83
C ALA A 626 -6.45 23.03 10.92
N ASN A 627 -5.74 22.03 10.42
CA ASN A 627 -6.17 20.63 10.47
C ASN A 627 -5.85 20.00 11.85
N VAL A 628 -6.39 20.63 12.89
CA VAL A 628 -6.29 20.23 14.29
C VAL A 628 -7.69 20.18 14.91
N VAL A 629 -7.74 19.78 16.18
CA VAL A 629 -8.92 19.83 17.02
C VAL A 629 -9.68 21.16 16.84
N GLY A 630 -10.99 21.08 16.56
CA GLY A 630 -11.88 22.23 16.46
C GLY A 630 -11.78 23.04 15.15
N LEU A 631 -10.89 22.66 14.23
CA LEU A 631 -10.64 23.37 12.96
C LEU A 631 -10.51 24.90 13.11
N PRO A 632 -9.62 25.41 13.98
CA PRO A 632 -9.49 26.85 14.18
C PRO A 632 -9.10 27.55 12.87
N ILE A 633 -9.60 28.77 12.71
CA ILE A 633 -9.55 29.51 11.45
C ILE A 633 -8.77 30.80 11.63
N SER A 634 -7.86 31.03 10.69
CA SER A 634 -7.25 32.34 10.47
C SER A 634 -8.06 33.05 9.37
N ASP A 635 -8.79 34.12 9.70
CA ASP A 635 -9.58 34.87 8.71
C ASP A 635 -8.67 35.64 7.74
N ILE A 636 -8.26 34.97 6.67
CA ILE A 636 -7.35 35.51 5.65
C ILE A 636 -7.90 36.78 5.01
N LYS A 637 -9.21 36.90 4.84
CA LYS A 637 -9.82 38.10 4.25
C LYS A 637 -9.66 39.29 5.19
N ARG A 638 -9.95 39.11 6.48
CA ARG A 638 -9.72 40.15 7.50
C ARG A 638 -8.22 40.46 7.62
N PHE A 639 -7.35 39.46 7.63
CA PHE A 639 -5.90 39.67 7.66
C PHE A 639 -5.45 40.53 6.47
N ALA A 640 -5.88 40.21 5.25
CA ALA A 640 -5.54 40.96 4.06
C ALA A 640 -6.02 42.43 4.13
N GLN A 641 -7.23 42.67 4.64
CA GLN A 641 -7.76 44.02 4.87
C GLN A 641 -6.93 44.79 5.90
N LEU A 642 -6.53 44.14 7.01
CA LEU A 642 -5.71 44.75 8.05
C LEU A 642 -4.34 45.17 7.48
N VAL A 643 -3.61 44.23 6.87
CA VAL A 643 -2.22 44.47 6.45
C VAL A 643 -2.11 45.39 5.25
N SER A 644 -3.09 45.38 4.35
CA SER A 644 -3.11 46.25 3.16
C SER A 644 -3.20 47.75 3.50
N SER A 645 -3.57 48.08 4.74
CA SER A 645 -3.65 49.45 5.27
C SER A 645 -2.46 49.87 6.12
N ARG A 646 -1.48 48.98 6.36
CA ARG A 646 -0.37 49.19 7.29
C ARG A 646 0.95 49.28 6.55
N GLU A 647 1.68 50.38 6.74
CA GLU A 647 2.95 50.65 6.08
C GLU A 647 4.01 49.56 6.38
N GLY A 648 4.82 49.20 5.39
CA GLY A 648 5.91 48.23 5.51
C GLY A 648 5.51 46.79 5.16
N TRP A 649 4.20 46.49 5.08
CA TRP A 649 3.74 45.16 4.64
C TRP A 649 4.05 44.86 3.18
N GLU A 650 4.22 45.87 2.33
CA GLU A 650 4.63 45.70 0.93
C GLU A 650 6.02 45.05 0.77
N LYS A 651 6.82 45.03 1.84
CA LYS A 651 8.16 44.43 1.88
C LYS A 651 8.15 42.96 2.36
N ARG A 652 7.00 42.46 2.81
CA ARG A 652 6.86 41.12 3.39
C ARG A 652 6.34 40.11 2.36
N THR A 653 6.63 38.84 2.59
CA THR A 653 6.02 37.73 1.84
C THR A 653 5.06 36.96 2.74
N VAL A 654 3.83 36.75 2.28
CA VAL A 654 2.83 35.91 2.95
C VAL A 654 2.68 34.61 2.18
N VAL A 655 2.89 33.48 2.85
CA VAL A 655 2.67 32.14 2.31
C VAL A 655 1.37 31.59 2.88
N ILE A 656 0.46 31.16 2.01
CA ILE A 656 -0.87 30.68 2.41
C ILE A 656 -1.04 29.24 1.92
N ASP A 657 -1.33 28.33 2.86
CA ASP A 657 -1.66 26.94 2.55
C ASP A 657 -3.17 26.76 2.36
N GLY A 658 -3.62 26.58 1.12
CA GLY A 658 -5.03 26.40 0.79
C GLY A 658 -5.52 24.96 0.84
N THR A 659 -4.74 23.99 1.32
CA THR A 659 -5.01 22.54 1.15
C THR A 659 -6.38 22.10 1.66
N MET A 660 -6.85 22.64 2.80
CA MET A 660 -8.15 22.27 3.38
C MET A 660 -9.35 22.88 2.64
N VAL A 661 -9.12 23.96 1.88
CA VAL A 661 -10.15 24.77 1.22
C VAL A 661 -9.75 25.12 -0.22
N SER A 662 -9.23 24.11 -0.95
CA SER A 662 -8.70 24.26 -2.31
C SER A 662 -9.59 25.10 -3.23
N GLY A 663 -9.09 26.18 -3.82
CA GLY A 663 -9.89 27.05 -4.71
C GLY A 663 -11.10 27.75 -4.07
N GLY A 664 -11.29 27.64 -2.75
CA GLY A 664 -12.37 28.28 -2.00
C GLY A 664 -12.07 29.74 -1.65
N LEU A 665 -10.79 30.13 -1.69
CA LEU A 665 -10.31 31.45 -1.32
C LEU A 665 -9.99 32.29 -2.56
N ARG A 666 -10.46 33.54 -2.57
CA ARG A 666 -10.09 34.55 -3.57
C ARG A 666 -8.94 35.41 -3.06
N VAL A 667 -7.85 34.73 -2.69
CA VAL A 667 -6.74 35.33 -1.93
C VAL A 667 -6.21 36.59 -2.62
N PHE A 668 -6.00 36.55 -3.93
CA PHE A 668 -5.41 37.67 -4.67
C PHE A 668 -6.39 38.82 -4.91
N ASP A 669 -7.71 38.62 -4.73
CA ASP A 669 -8.69 39.71 -4.70
C ASP A 669 -8.63 40.48 -3.37
N TRP A 670 -8.18 39.84 -2.28
CA TRP A 670 -8.17 40.44 -0.93
C TRP A 670 -6.87 41.18 -0.62
N PHE A 671 -5.74 40.76 -1.21
CA PHE A 671 -4.44 41.41 -1.05
C PHE A 671 -4.18 42.41 -2.19
N ASP A 672 -4.89 43.53 -2.16
CA ASP A 672 -4.93 44.50 -3.26
C ASP A 672 -4.67 45.97 -2.91
N GLY A 673 -4.46 46.28 -1.63
CA GLY A 673 -4.14 47.64 -1.21
C GLY A 673 -2.69 48.06 -1.50
N PRO A 674 -2.36 49.34 -1.26
CA PRO A 674 -1.04 49.92 -1.58
C PRO A 674 0.10 49.28 -0.78
N HIS A 675 -0.19 48.71 0.39
CA HIS A 675 0.77 48.02 1.25
C HIS A 675 0.63 46.48 1.20
N ALA A 676 -0.07 45.94 0.19
CA ALA A 676 -0.28 44.51 0.10
C ALA A 676 1.07 43.76 -0.02
N PRO A 677 1.32 42.72 0.82
CA PRO A 677 2.52 41.91 0.73
C PRO A 677 2.57 41.09 -0.56
N GLN A 678 3.75 40.54 -0.86
CA GLN A 678 3.87 39.50 -1.87
C GLN A 678 3.17 38.22 -1.37
N VAL A 679 2.20 37.71 -2.11
CA VAL A 679 1.49 36.49 -1.74
C VAL A 679 1.98 35.30 -2.56
N LEU A 680 2.32 34.21 -1.85
CA LEU A 680 2.54 32.89 -2.42
C LEU A 680 1.45 31.95 -1.88
N TYR A 681 0.62 31.43 -2.78
CA TYR A 681 -0.45 30.52 -2.40
C TYR A 681 -0.08 29.10 -2.82
N SER A 682 -0.17 28.14 -1.91
CA SER A 682 0.16 26.75 -2.21
C SER A 682 -0.94 25.81 -1.73
N GLU A 683 -1.10 24.69 -2.44
CA GLU A 683 -1.99 23.62 -2.03
C GLU A 683 -1.34 22.27 -2.32
N SER A 684 -1.52 21.33 -1.40
CA SER A 684 -1.27 19.91 -1.66
C SER A 684 -2.37 19.37 -2.58
N ALA A 685 -2.20 19.58 -3.88
CA ALA A 685 -3.05 19.06 -4.95
C ALA A 685 -2.95 17.52 -5.14
N SER A 686 -2.41 16.78 -4.16
CA SER A 686 -2.14 15.34 -4.22
C SER A 686 -3.40 14.46 -4.28
N LYS A 687 -4.56 15.10 -4.20
CA LYS A 687 -5.92 14.53 -4.19
C LYS A 687 -6.83 15.24 -5.22
N TYR A 688 -6.20 16.02 -6.11
CA TYR A 688 -6.72 16.85 -7.21
C TYR A 688 -7.86 17.81 -6.92
N THR A 689 -7.75 18.58 -5.84
CA THR A 689 -8.71 19.63 -5.46
C THR A 689 -10.09 19.02 -5.12
N GLN A 690 -10.07 18.04 -4.22
CA GLN A 690 -11.26 17.45 -3.55
C GLN A 690 -12.27 16.72 -4.48
N LEU A 691 -11.83 16.34 -5.69
CA LEU A 691 -12.64 15.57 -6.64
C LEU A 691 -12.69 14.06 -6.40
N GLY A 692 -11.82 13.54 -5.54
CA GLY A 692 -11.78 12.12 -5.22
C GLY A 692 -11.19 11.19 -6.26
N LEU A 693 -10.15 11.67 -6.94
CA LEU A 693 -9.46 10.96 -8.00
C LEU A 693 -7.97 10.82 -7.67
N ASP A 694 -7.65 10.17 -6.54
CA ASP A 694 -6.31 10.03 -5.92
C ASP A 694 -5.30 9.20 -6.77
N LEU A 695 -5.28 9.34 -8.09
CA LEU A 695 -4.46 8.54 -9.02
C LEU A 695 -3.02 9.02 -9.17
N GLN A 696 -2.76 10.29 -8.88
CA GLN A 696 -1.43 10.89 -9.02
C GLN A 696 -1.30 12.00 -7.97
N MET A 697 -0.11 12.13 -7.38
CA MET A 697 0.15 13.24 -6.46
C MET A 697 0.47 14.50 -7.26
N ALA A 698 0.13 15.66 -6.69
CA ALA A 698 0.46 16.95 -7.24
C ALA A 698 0.53 18.01 -6.15
N GLY A 699 1.18 19.12 -6.46
CA GLY A 699 1.15 20.33 -5.65
C GLY A 699 0.94 21.52 -6.58
N VAL A 700 0.16 22.48 -6.13
CA VAL A 700 -0.11 23.72 -6.85
C VAL A 700 0.56 24.86 -6.11
N VAL A 701 1.19 25.76 -6.87
CA VAL A 701 1.66 27.06 -6.36
C VAL A 701 1.10 28.14 -7.28
N VAL A 702 0.41 29.13 -6.72
CA VAL A 702 -0.07 30.30 -7.43
C VAL A 702 0.69 31.53 -6.93
N PHE A 703 1.17 32.34 -7.86
CA PHE A 703 1.94 33.54 -7.60
C PHE A 703 1.73 34.57 -8.72
N ARG A 704 2.16 35.82 -8.49
CA ARG A 704 2.13 36.87 -9.54
C ARG A 704 3.12 36.55 -10.66
N SER A 705 2.72 36.78 -11.91
CA SER A 705 3.51 36.35 -13.09
C SER A 705 4.92 36.94 -13.18
N ASN A 706 5.24 38.01 -12.46
CA ASN A 706 6.60 38.54 -12.37
C ASN A 706 7.59 37.57 -11.69
N LEU A 707 7.11 36.57 -10.94
CA LEU A 707 7.95 35.55 -10.29
C LEU A 707 8.15 34.28 -11.13
N GLU A 708 7.52 34.20 -12.31
CA GLU A 708 7.46 32.99 -13.12
C GLU A 708 8.84 32.44 -13.52
N ALA A 709 9.74 33.31 -13.97
CA ALA A 709 11.09 32.92 -14.38
C ALA A 709 11.88 32.25 -13.25
N ASP A 710 11.83 32.83 -12.05
CA ASP A 710 12.52 32.30 -10.87
C ASP A 710 11.90 30.98 -10.41
N MET A 711 10.58 30.95 -10.29
CA MET A 711 9.88 29.78 -9.79
C MET A 711 10.05 28.59 -10.74
N TRP A 712 9.92 28.78 -12.06
CA TRP A 712 10.12 27.71 -13.04
C TRP A 712 11.55 27.17 -13.04
N LYS A 713 12.54 28.06 -12.88
CA LYS A 713 13.93 27.65 -12.71
C LYS A 713 14.09 26.78 -11.47
N ILE A 714 13.55 27.20 -10.33
CA ILE A 714 13.62 26.44 -9.07
C ILE A 714 12.95 25.07 -9.21
N ARG A 715 11.72 25.00 -9.76
CA ARG A 715 11.04 23.72 -9.99
C ARG A 715 11.88 22.77 -10.83
N ARG A 716 12.49 23.30 -11.89
CA ARG A 716 13.36 22.53 -12.78
C ARG A 716 14.57 21.98 -12.02
N ASP A 717 15.27 22.86 -11.32
CA ASP A 717 16.53 22.57 -10.66
C ASP A 717 16.33 21.57 -9.49
N LEU A 718 15.17 21.62 -8.81
CA LEU A 718 14.77 20.66 -7.78
C LEU A 718 14.24 19.32 -8.34
N GLY A 719 13.98 19.22 -9.65
CA GLY A 719 13.30 18.05 -10.21
C GLY A 719 11.85 17.89 -9.75
N ALA A 720 11.21 18.97 -9.28
CA ALA A 720 9.86 18.97 -8.72
C ALA A 720 8.74 18.91 -9.79
N VAL A 721 9.09 18.72 -11.07
CA VAL A 721 8.17 18.73 -12.20
C VAL A 721 7.27 17.49 -12.23
N MET A 722 6.01 17.67 -12.65
CA MET A 722 5.13 16.54 -12.95
C MET A 722 5.41 15.99 -14.36
N TYR A 723 5.55 14.67 -14.46
CA TYR A 723 5.76 13.99 -15.74
C TYR A 723 4.47 13.94 -16.58
N SER A 724 4.60 13.91 -17.91
CA SER A 724 3.50 13.86 -18.89
C SER A 724 2.46 12.78 -18.59
N ARG A 725 2.90 11.58 -18.24
CA ARG A 725 2.01 10.49 -17.82
C ARG A 725 1.10 10.88 -16.66
N GLY A 726 1.64 11.60 -15.67
CA GLY A 726 0.89 12.11 -14.52
C GLY A 726 -0.12 13.18 -14.92
N ILE A 727 0.22 14.02 -15.90
CA ILE A 727 -0.68 15.05 -16.44
C ILE A 727 -1.89 14.42 -17.13
N HIS A 728 -1.71 13.31 -17.85
CA HIS A 728 -2.83 12.63 -18.53
C HIS A 728 -3.86 12.03 -17.56
N LEU A 729 -3.46 11.77 -16.31
CA LEU A 729 -4.35 11.31 -15.23
C LEU A 729 -5.21 12.44 -14.64
N LEU A 730 -4.92 13.70 -14.96
CA LEU A 730 -5.75 14.83 -14.51
C LEU A 730 -7.06 14.88 -15.30
N PRO A 731 -8.23 14.92 -14.61
CA PRO A 731 -9.50 15.16 -15.27
C PRO A 731 -9.53 16.57 -15.88
N GLN A 732 -10.29 16.75 -16.95
CA GLN A 732 -10.55 18.08 -17.47
C GLN A 732 -11.64 18.75 -16.66
N LEU A 733 -11.30 19.90 -16.07
CA LEU A 733 -12.17 20.67 -15.20
C LEU A 733 -12.35 22.07 -15.75
N ASP A 734 -13.51 22.63 -15.47
CA ASP A 734 -13.71 24.06 -15.51
C ASP A 734 -14.23 24.55 -14.17
N PHE A 735 -14.23 25.86 -14.01
CA PHE A 735 -14.71 26.52 -12.81
C PHE A 735 -16.12 26.09 -12.41
N ALA A 736 -17.04 25.94 -13.37
CA ALA A 736 -18.44 25.64 -13.07
C ALA A 736 -18.60 24.22 -12.50
N LEU A 737 -18.01 23.22 -13.16
CA LEU A 737 -18.05 21.83 -12.72
C LEU A 737 -17.37 21.66 -11.36
N TYR A 738 -16.23 22.32 -11.17
CA TYR A 738 -15.50 22.34 -9.91
C TYR A 738 -16.35 22.91 -8.77
N GLN A 739 -16.87 24.12 -8.95
CA GLN A 739 -17.68 24.80 -7.93
C GLN A 739 -18.96 24.03 -7.57
N ARG A 740 -19.62 23.39 -8.55
CA ARG A 740 -20.79 22.53 -8.28
C ARG A 740 -20.43 21.41 -7.31
N ARG A 741 -19.35 20.68 -7.58
CA ARG A 741 -18.91 19.60 -6.68
C ARG A 741 -18.54 20.13 -5.30
N MET A 742 -17.76 21.21 -5.25
CA MET A 742 -17.30 21.77 -3.98
C MET A 742 -18.44 22.29 -3.11
N THR A 743 -19.47 22.86 -3.75
CA THR A 743 -20.71 23.28 -3.07
C THR A 743 -21.44 22.06 -2.53
N LEU A 744 -21.61 21.01 -3.33
CA LEU A 744 -22.30 19.78 -2.94
C LEU A 744 -21.68 19.15 -1.68
N VAL A 745 -20.35 18.95 -1.66
CA VAL A 745 -19.68 18.35 -0.48
C VAL A 745 -19.69 19.27 0.73
N SER A 746 -19.62 20.59 0.53
CA SER A 746 -19.68 21.57 1.62
C SER A 746 -21.06 21.63 2.26
N GLU A 747 -22.12 21.58 1.46
CA GLU A 747 -23.49 21.54 1.95
C GLU A 747 -23.82 20.22 2.66
N ASN A 748 -23.28 19.10 2.16
CA ASN A 748 -23.38 17.82 2.85
C ASN A 748 -22.69 17.88 4.22
N ALA A 749 -21.49 18.46 4.31
CA ALA A 749 -20.78 18.61 5.57
C ALA A 749 -21.51 19.53 6.56
N MET A 750 -22.04 20.67 6.11
CA MET A 750 -22.90 21.54 6.93
C MET A 750 -24.15 20.81 7.44
N THR A 751 -24.78 20.01 6.58
CA THR A 751 -25.98 19.25 6.92
C THR A 751 -25.65 18.17 7.95
N LEU A 752 -24.53 17.47 7.78
CA LEU A 752 -24.06 16.47 8.74
C LEU A 752 -23.83 17.10 10.11
N VAL A 753 -23.10 18.22 10.17
CA VAL A 753 -22.84 18.95 11.42
C VAL A 753 -24.15 19.34 12.10
N ARG A 754 -25.11 19.89 11.35
CA ARG A 754 -26.43 20.28 11.90
C ARG A 754 -27.16 19.07 12.49
N LEU A 755 -27.18 17.94 11.79
CA LEU A 755 -27.90 16.74 12.23
C LEU A 755 -27.23 16.10 13.45
N VAL A 756 -25.91 15.90 13.41
CA VAL A 756 -25.20 15.28 14.53
C VAL A 756 -25.21 16.21 15.74
N SER A 757 -24.99 17.52 15.57
CA SER A 757 -24.99 18.47 16.71
C SER A 757 -26.35 18.61 17.41
N ALA A 758 -27.46 18.27 16.75
CA ALA A 758 -28.77 18.26 17.42
C ALA A 758 -28.85 17.18 18.51
N GLY A 759 -28.04 16.13 18.40
CA GLY A 759 -27.99 15.01 19.33
C GLY A 759 -26.93 15.15 20.42
N PHE A 760 -26.16 16.25 20.52
CA PHE A 760 -25.10 16.44 21.52
C PHE A 760 -25.10 17.86 22.11
N SER A 761 -24.76 17.98 23.38
CA SER A 761 -24.45 19.27 24.02
C SER A 761 -22.96 19.62 23.86
N SER A 762 -22.64 20.92 23.91
CA SER A 762 -21.23 21.38 23.88
C SER A 762 -20.40 20.91 25.07
N SER A 763 -21.03 20.44 26.14
CA SER A 763 -20.37 19.78 27.27
C SER A 763 -19.94 18.34 27.00
N GLU A 764 -20.48 17.68 25.97
CA GLU A 764 -20.18 16.27 25.65
C GLU A 764 -19.16 16.14 24.53
N ALA A 765 -19.36 16.87 23.43
CA ALA A 765 -18.47 16.86 22.29
C ALA A 765 -18.53 18.18 21.51
N THR A 766 -17.39 18.57 20.94
CA THR A 766 -17.26 19.67 20.00
C THR A 766 -17.27 19.12 18.58
N ILE A 767 -18.31 19.46 17.81
CA ILE A 767 -18.43 19.14 16.39
C ILE A 767 -18.15 20.41 15.59
N ALA A 768 -17.06 20.43 14.83
CA ALA A 768 -16.60 21.63 14.14
C ALA A 768 -16.56 21.47 12.62
N TYR A 769 -16.89 22.56 11.95
CA TYR A 769 -16.83 22.75 10.50
C TYR A 769 -16.72 24.26 10.21
N PRO A 770 -15.92 24.69 9.22
CA PRO A 770 -15.68 26.11 9.00
C PRO A 770 -16.97 26.88 8.61
N PRO A 771 -17.23 28.07 9.20
CA PRO A 771 -18.32 28.97 8.81
C PRO A 771 -17.98 29.74 7.52
N TRP A 772 -17.59 29.01 6.48
CA TRP A 772 -17.02 29.51 5.23
C TRP A 772 -17.88 30.60 4.54
N LYS A 773 -19.21 30.51 4.65
CA LYS A 773 -20.14 31.52 4.10
C LYS A 773 -19.95 32.89 4.76
N ALA A 774 -19.80 32.92 6.09
CA ALA A 774 -19.58 34.16 6.84
C ALA A 774 -18.20 34.77 6.53
N LEU A 775 -17.22 33.93 6.21
CA LEU A 775 -15.86 34.34 5.83
C LEU A 775 -15.77 34.79 4.35
N GLY A 776 -16.85 34.67 3.58
CA GLY A 776 -16.89 35.06 2.17
C GLY A 776 -16.09 34.13 1.25
N TRP A 777 -15.91 32.87 1.65
CA TRP A 777 -15.30 31.83 0.84
C TRP A 777 -16.32 31.26 -0.15
N ARG A 778 -15.84 30.63 -1.24
CA ARG A 778 -16.73 29.98 -2.23
C ARG A 778 -17.34 28.68 -1.72
N HIS A 779 -16.63 27.96 -0.85
CA HIS A 779 -17.03 26.69 -0.26
C HIS A 779 -16.18 26.40 1.00
N GLY A 780 -16.58 25.40 1.81
CA GLY A 780 -15.92 25.05 3.07
C GLY A 780 -15.13 23.75 3.07
N GLY A 781 -15.15 23.01 1.96
CA GLY A 781 -14.54 21.69 1.86
C GLY A 781 -15.45 20.60 2.42
N ALA A 782 -14.89 19.44 2.75
CA ALA A 782 -15.68 18.25 3.12
C ALA A 782 -15.41 17.75 4.56
N VAL A 783 -14.58 18.45 5.34
CA VAL A 783 -14.02 17.91 6.58
C VAL A 783 -14.77 18.42 7.80
N VAL A 784 -15.33 17.49 8.56
CA VAL A 784 -15.94 17.70 9.87
C VAL A 784 -15.04 17.06 10.92
N THR A 785 -14.85 17.73 12.05
CA THR A 785 -14.12 17.16 13.20
C THR A 785 -15.04 16.98 14.39
N ILE A 786 -14.80 15.93 15.17
CA ILE A 786 -15.51 15.63 16.41
C ILE A 786 -14.45 15.38 17.48
N GLU A 787 -14.50 16.16 18.54
CA GLU A 787 -13.67 16.03 19.74
C GLU A 787 -14.58 15.82 20.94
N PHE A 788 -14.26 14.87 21.81
CA PHE A 788 -15.00 14.67 23.05
C PHE A 788 -14.50 15.61 24.15
N THR A 789 -15.37 16.12 25.02
CA THR A 789 -14.96 17.10 26.04
C THR A 789 -14.34 16.42 27.27
N GLU A 790 -14.68 15.16 27.54
CA GLU A 790 -14.18 14.41 28.69
C GLU A 790 -12.72 13.93 28.50
N GLN A 791 -11.90 14.08 29.54
CA GLN A 791 -10.51 13.67 29.52
C GLN A 791 -10.38 12.15 29.35
N GLY A 792 -9.47 11.73 28.48
CA GLY A 792 -9.20 10.31 28.21
C GLY A 792 -9.99 9.73 27.05
N LEU A 793 -11.10 10.32 26.62
CA LEU A 793 -11.88 9.84 25.46
C LEU A 793 -11.20 10.12 24.12
N ASN A 794 -10.44 11.22 24.02
CA ASN A 794 -9.66 11.55 22.84
C ASN A 794 -8.33 10.78 22.83
N ASN A 795 -8.36 9.45 22.83
CA ASN A 795 -7.17 8.60 22.72
C ASN A 795 -7.28 7.67 21.50
N ARG A 796 -6.14 7.22 20.96
CA ARG A 796 -6.12 6.51 19.68
C ARG A 796 -6.93 5.21 19.71
N GLU A 797 -6.79 4.42 20.77
CA GLU A 797 -7.45 3.13 20.93
C GLU A 797 -8.98 3.31 21.07
N GLY A 798 -9.40 4.25 21.91
CA GLY A 798 -10.81 4.60 22.10
C GLY A 798 -11.47 5.14 20.83
N LEU A 799 -10.80 6.05 20.12
CA LEU A 799 -11.32 6.58 18.85
C LEU A 799 -11.36 5.52 17.75
N ASP A 800 -10.39 4.60 17.71
CA ASP A 800 -10.42 3.47 16.79
C ASP A 800 -11.60 2.52 17.10
N ALA A 801 -11.90 2.27 18.38
CA ALA A 801 -13.10 1.53 18.78
C ALA A 801 -14.41 2.26 18.41
N CYS A 802 -14.47 3.58 18.62
CA CYS A 802 -15.60 4.40 18.19
C CYS A 802 -15.81 4.33 16.65
N ILE A 803 -14.73 4.33 15.87
CA ILE A 803 -14.81 4.16 14.42
C ILE A 803 -15.44 2.83 14.04
N GLU A 804 -15.08 1.73 14.71
CA GLU A 804 -15.72 0.43 14.44
C GLU A 804 -17.22 0.44 14.76
N LEU A 805 -17.64 1.14 15.83
CA LEU A 805 -19.07 1.38 16.11
C LEU A 805 -19.75 2.15 14.96
N VAL A 806 -19.11 3.21 14.45
CA VAL A 806 -19.62 4.00 13.32
C VAL A 806 -19.75 3.15 12.07
N LEU A 807 -18.75 2.32 11.73
CA LEU A 807 -18.82 1.43 10.57
C LEU A 807 -19.94 0.40 10.71
N SER A 808 -20.11 -0.16 11.91
CA SER A 808 -21.17 -1.13 12.21
C SER A 808 -22.57 -0.51 12.09
N ASN A 809 -22.79 0.66 12.71
CA ASN A 809 -24.07 1.35 12.65
C ASN A 809 -24.37 1.88 11.24
N ALA A 810 -23.37 2.37 10.50
CA ALA A 810 -23.55 2.79 9.12
C ALA A 810 -23.98 1.64 8.21
N LYS A 811 -23.46 0.43 8.44
CA LYS A 811 -23.92 -0.77 7.74
C LYS A 811 -25.40 -1.07 8.03
N ASN A 812 -25.85 -0.87 9.26
CA ASN A 812 -27.25 -1.05 9.65
C ASN A 812 -28.18 0.00 9.03
N GLU A 813 -27.69 1.24 8.90
CA GLU A 813 -28.41 2.34 8.22
C GLU A 813 -28.29 2.27 6.68
N GLY A 814 -27.62 1.25 6.14
CA GLY A 814 -27.46 1.04 4.69
C GLY A 814 -26.60 2.11 4.00
N VAL A 815 -25.73 2.82 4.74
CA VAL A 815 -24.94 3.94 4.22
C VAL A 815 -23.46 3.56 4.05
N PRO A 816 -22.86 3.82 2.87
CA PRO A 816 -21.45 3.51 2.66
C PRO A 816 -20.55 4.51 3.38
N ILE A 817 -19.63 3.98 4.18
CA ILE A 817 -18.54 4.72 4.84
C ILE A 817 -17.31 3.82 4.92
N THR A 818 -16.12 4.41 4.92
CA THR A 818 -14.87 3.65 5.06
C THR A 818 -13.88 4.33 5.99
N LYS A 819 -13.04 3.53 6.66
CA LYS A 819 -11.95 4.05 7.48
C LYS A 819 -10.84 4.62 6.59
N GLY A 820 -10.36 5.83 6.87
CA GLY A 820 -9.18 6.37 6.18
C GLY A 820 -9.05 7.89 6.19
N VAL A 821 -7.82 8.35 5.96
CA VAL A 821 -7.41 9.76 6.05
C VAL A 821 -7.45 10.51 4.69
N SER A 822 -8.08 9.95 3.65
CA SER A 822 -8.24 10.66 2.37
C SER A 822 -9.43 11.64 2.40
N PHE A 823 -9.32 12.73 1.64
CA PHE A 823 -10.39 13.72 1.41
C PHE A 823 -11.32 13.33 0.25
N GLY A 824 -11.03 12.22 -0.45
CA GLY A 824 -11.34 12.12 -1.88
C GLY A 824 -12.19 10.93 -2.30
N PHE A 825 -13.36 10.68 -1.73
CA PHE A 825 -14.30 9.74 -2.33
C PHE A 825 -15.71 10.32 -2.27
N SER A 826 -16.55 10.00 -3.25
CA SER A 826 -17.99 10.25 -3.13
C SER A 826 -18.61 9.46 -1.95
N THR A 827 -17.91 8.46 -1.43
CA THR A 827 -18.17 7.79 -0.14
C THR A 827 -17.53 8.52 1.03
N SER A 828 -18.30 8.72 2.11
CA SER A 828 -17.79 9.32 3.35
C SER A 828 -16.65 8.50 3.96
N ARG A 829 -15.73 9.17 4.64
CA ARG A 829 -14.60 8.54 5.35
C ARG A 829 -14.52 9.00 6.78
N ILE A 830 -14.07 8.12 7.65
CA ILE A 830 -13.79 8.44 9.05
C ILE A 830 -12.39 8.00 9.45
N SER A 831 -11.73 8.78 10.29
CA SER A 831 -10.38 8.47 10.79
C SER A 831 -10.13 9.13 12.14
N ALA A 832 -9.39 8.44 13.01
CA ALA A 832 -8.76 9.08 14.15
C ALA A 832 -7.57 9.88 13.60
N SER A 833 -7.63 11.20 13.70
CA SER A 833 -6.57 12.12 13.27
C SER A 833 -5.87 12.69 14.49
N SER A 834 -4.57 12.93 14.42
CA SER A 834 -3.85 13.73 15.40
C SER A 834 -3.14 14.84 14.66
N SER A 835 -2.74 15.93 15.33
CA SER A 835 -2.02 17.00 14.64
C SER A 835 -0.59 16.61 14.24
N MET A 836 -0.18 15.34 14.44
CA MET A 836 1.16 14.76 14.19
C MET A 836 2.31 15.47 14.92
N ALA A 837 2.05 16.60 15.58
CA ALA A 837 2.90 17.22 16.58
C ALA A 837 2.86 16.37 17.86
N GLU A 838 4.03 16.04 18.43
CA GLU A 838 4.14 15.28 19.67
C GLU A 838 3.27 15.92 20.78
N GLY A 839 2.32 15.13 21.32
CA GLY A 839 1.53 15.53 22.50
C GLY A 839 0.11 16.04 22.25
N SER A 840 -0.38 16.14 21.00
CA SER A 840 -1.79 16.51 20.75
C SER A 840 -2.74 15.33 20.96
N ALA A 841 -3.87 15.54 21.64
CA ALA A 841 -4.93 14.54 21.71
C ALA A 841 -5.53 14.29 20.30
N PRO A 842 -5.71 13.03 19.87
CA PRO A 842 -6.37 12.74 18.60
C PRO A 842 -7.87 13.10 18.65
N PHE A 843 -8.46 13.34 17.48
CA PHE A 843 -9.88 13.63 17.29
C PHE A 843 -10.44 12.79 16.14
N LEU A 844 -11.77 12.65 16.09
CA LEU A 844 -12.42 12.02 14.95
C LEU A 844 -12.53 13.02 13.80
N ARG A 845 -12.15 12.59 12.61
CA ARG A 845 -12.26 13.36 11.39
C ARG A 845 -13.13 12.61 10.40
N VAL A 846 -14.21 13.26 9.96
CA VAL A 846 -15.12 12.76 8.94
C VAL A 846 -14.95 13.58 7.67
N SER A 847 -14.55 12.94 6.57
CA SER A 847 -14.61 13.52 5.23
C SER A 847 -15.95 13.13 4.61
N VAL A 848 -16.82 14.10 4.39
CA VAL A 848 -18.21 13.86 3.95
C VAL A 848 -18.25 13.62 2.45
N GLY A 849 -18.97 12.56 2.04
CA GLY A 849 -19.13 12.16 0.64
C GLY A 849 -20.04 13.10 -0.17
N ALA A 850 -20.15 12.81 -1.48
CA ALA A 850 -20.89 13.65 -2.43
C ALA A 850 -22.41 13.35 -2.46
N GLU A 851 -22.82 12.14 -2.05
CA GLU A 851 -24.22 11.71 -2.14
C GLU A 851 -25.08 12.29 -1.03
N ARG A 852 -25.95 13.25 -1.37
CA ARG A 852 -26.87 13.93 -0.44
C ARG A 852 -27.76 12.95 0.35
N CYS A 853 -28.25 11.89 -0.29
CA CYS A 853 -29.11 10.89 0.36
C CYS A 853 -28.40 10.10 1.46
N HIS A 854 -27.06 10.04 1.45
CA HIS A 854 -26.28 9.35 2.47
C HIS A 854 -26.07 10.17 3.75
N VAL A 855 -26.27 11.49 3.71
CA VAL A 855 -25.91 12.38 4.82
C VAL A 855 -26.78 12.12 6.06
N ALA A 856 -28.10 11.98 5.90
CA ALA A 856 -28.99 11.75 7.04
C ALA A 856 -28.80 10.36 7.68
N PRO A 857 -28.75 9.25 6.94
CA PRO A 857 -28.40 7.93 7.49
C PRO A 857 -27.03 7.92 8.18
N LEU A 858 -26.04 8.62 7.62
CA LEU A 858 -24.72 8.75 8.24
C LEU A 858 -24.79 9.53 9.56
N ALA A 859 -25.61 10.58 9.65
CA ALA A 859 -25.80 11.31 10.89
C ALA A 859 -26.37 10.42 12.00
N VAL A 860 -27.39 9.60 11.68
CA VAL A 860 -27.99 8.63 12.62
C VAL A 860 -26.94 7.61 13.09
N ALA A 861 -26.14 7.08 12.16
CA ALA A 861 -25.08 6.14 12.48
C ALA A 861 -24.02 6.75 13.39
N LEU A 862 -23.60 8.00 13.12
CA LEU A 862 -22.67 8.74 13.98
C LEU A 862 -23.28 8.99 15.36
N GLU A 863 -24.48 9.55 15.44
CA GLU A 863 -25.15 9.85 16.71
C GLU A 863 -25.23 8.62 17.61
N ARG A 864 -25.73 7.49 17.09
CA ARG A 864 -25.83 6.23 17.85
C ARG A 864 -24.46 5.76 18.34
N SER A 865 -23.45 5.79 17.46
CA SER A 865 -22.11 5.30 17.79
C SER A 865 -21.38 6.16 18.80
N LEU A 866 -21.50 7.49 18.66
CA LEU A 866 -20.89 8.45 19.58
C LEU A 866 -21.58 8.40 20.95
N ARG A 867 -22.89 8.19 21.01
CA ARG A 867 -23.64 7.95 22.26
C ARG A 867 -23.19 6.67 22.96
N THR A 868 -23.15 5.55 22.23
CA THR A 868 -22.62 4.28 22.76
C THR A 868 -21.18 4.43 23.26
N TYR A 869 -20.35 5.16 22.52
CA TYR A 869 -18.97 5.40 22.93
C TYR A 869 -18.86 6.21 24.24
N LEU A 870 -19.68 7.26 24.41
CA LEU A 870 -19.77 7.99 25.67
C LEU A 870 -20.24 7.08 26.81
N ASP A 871 -21.31 6.30 26.59
CA ASP A 871 -21.87 5.45 27.64
C ASP A 871 -20.92 4.32 28.08
N GLU A 872 -20.15 3.73 27.16
CA GLU A 872 -19.26 2.60 27.43
C GLU A 872 -17.88 3.00 27.99
N PHE A 873 -17.41 4.22 27.72
CA PHE A 873 -16.05 4.66 28.04
C PHE A 873 -15.95 5.83 29.03
N SER A 874 -17.08 6.44 29.41
CA SER A 874 -17.15 7.38 30.55
C SER A 874 -17.31 6.68 31.91
N SER A 875 -17.39 5.34 31.95
CA SER A 875 -17.44 4.49 33.16
C SER A 875 -16.11 3.79 33.41
#